data_AF-A0AAQ3TK82-F1
#
_entry.id   AF-A0AAQ3TK82-F1
#
_cell.length_a   1.000
_cell.length_b   1.000
_cell.length_c   1.000
_cell.angle_alpha   90.00
_cell.angle_beta   90.00
_cell.angle_gamma   90.00
#
_symmetry.space_group_name_H-M   'P 1'
#
loop_
_entity.id
_entity.type
_entity.pdbx_description
1 polymer ?
#
loop_
_entity_poly.entity_id
_entity_poly.type
_entity_poly.pdbx_seq_one_letter_code
_entity_poly.pdbx_strand_id
1 'polypeptide(L)'
;MSMVVAPLRSLARRCPRLRVPAVPGGRAAFLSGAAEETAVDAAAAAAPPAPGRKVLESFREEFEIGGRTIAFETGKMARFANGSVVISMEDTHVLATVAAAKSSEPVRDFLPLTVDYQEKQYAQGVIPTTYMRREGAPKERELLCGRIIDRPIRPLFPPGFYHEVQIMVNVLSSDGKQDPDVMAANASSAALMLSDIPWNGPIGVIRVGRIDGNFVLNPTVDELGLSDLNLIYACSRDKTLMIDVQAREITERDLQAGMKLAHSEAIKCINPQIRLAKRAGKEKKEYKISLISDTSYEKIRTLSEAPIEEVFTDSSYGKFERGEALEKITQSVKAKLEEENDEDSLKFLSKAVDTVRKQVIRKRIIEEGLRVDGRQLDEVRPLYCESNTYPALHGSALFSRGDTQVLCTVTLGAPGDAQRLDSIVGPPTKRFMLHYSFPPFSINEVGKRGGLNRREVGHGTLAEKALLAVLPPESDFPYTVRVNSEVMASDGSTSMASVCGGSMALMDAGIPVREHVAGVSVGLVSQVDSTTGDISNYRILTDILGLEDHLGDMDFKIAGTRKGITAIQLDIKPAGIPLDIICESLEPARKARTQILERMDQEISAARAINDGSAPRLATLSFSSDSLRKLLFHRKKIEQETGARVSVNDGTLTIVAKTQPLMDKAIEKVEFLVGREIEVGRTYKGTVSSIKEYGAFVEFNGGQQGLLHISELSYEPVTKVSDVVTVGQTLSLRCIGQDVRGNIKLSLKATLPRPRNKDLKSKDHLPSQEVTGWAAVENMPSVDFDTEPSNTKHENSTTGEAPAFSTPSVVIRSAAECDSQDAANGPKKREKEAKSSPRPYKPASERQEVRTATAKKATGATKKTKKAKTEESIGNGLETSGSEVPEQTASNTVDLRQSPANFRYGSMKLGDVITAKVYQIRAFGLVLELSDGARGMHKFEGNGQKEFEVGQELLVKCSSFNAKGIPVFSLLD
;
A
#
# COMPACT_ATOMS: atom_id res chain seq x y z
N MET A 1 -30.19 -23.07 27.22
CA MET A 1 -31.48 -22.78 27.88
C MET A 1 -31.21 -22.24 29.29
N SER A 2 -32.16 -21.46 29.83
CA SER A 2 -32.15 -20.72 31.11
C SER A 2 -31.76 -21.56 32.35
N MET A 3 -30.98 -21.03 33.32
CA MET A 3 -31.34 -20.23 34.53
C MET A 3 -32.29 -20.96 35.52
N VAL A 4 -32.06 -20.91 36.84
CA VAL A 4 -32.38 -19.83 37.82
C VAL A 4 -31.53 -20.09 39.11
N VAL A 5 -30.71 -19.19 39.70
CA VAL A 5 -30.94 -17.90 40.43
C VAL A 5 -31.66 -18.09 41.79
N ALA A 6 -31.13 -17.66 42.95
CA ALA A 6 -31.46 -16.40 43.67
C ALA A 6 -30.57 -16.21 44.97
N PRO A 7 -30.71 -15.16 45.83
CA PRO A 7 -29.58 -14.23 46.08
C PRO A 7 -29.36 -13.80 47.57
N LEU A 8 -28.44 -12.84 47.87
CA LEU A 8 -28.67 -11.71 48.83
C LEU A 8 -27.51 -10.68 49.00
N ARG A 9 -27.79 -9.62 49.78
CA ARG A 9 -27.08 -8.32 49.97
C ARG A 9 -27.00 -7.98 51.47
N SER A 10 -26.13 -7.10 52.01
CA SER A 10 -24.90 -6.39 51.55
C SER A 10 -24.28 -5.56 52.72
N LEU A 11 -23.39 -4.59 52.43
CA LEU A 11 -23.00 -3.40 53.24
C LEU A 11 -21.94 -3.48 54.39
N ALA A 12 -20.87 -2.67 54.19
CA ALA A 12 -20.32 -1.64 55.11
C ALA A 12 -19.19 -1.90 56.16
N ARG A 13 -18.05 -1.21 55.91
CA ARG A 13 -17.24 -0.32 56.80
C ARG A 13 -16.22 -0.84 57.88
N ARG A 14 -14.96 -0.39 57.67
CA ARG A 14 -13.97 0.26 58.60
C ARG A 14 -13.06 -0.54 59.57
N CYS A 15 -11.73 -0.51 59.25
CA CYS A 15 -10.56 -0.21 60.14
C CYS A 15 -10.19 -1.19 61.30
N PRO A 16 -8.95 -1.17 61.89
CA PRO A 16 -8.01 -0.03 62.05
C PRO A 16 -6.49 -0.28 61.77
N ARG A 17 -5.65 0.71 62.16
CA ARG A 17 -4.18 0.88 61.91
C ARG A 17 -3.28 0.36 63.04
N LEU A 18 -1.98 0.14 62.75
CA LEU A 18 -0.75 0.32 63.59
C LEU A 18 0.47 -0.06 62.70
N ARG A 19 1.72 0.46 62.79
CA ARG A 19 2.39 1.59 63.48
C ARG A 19 3.71 1.86 62.73
N VAL A 20 4.27 3.09 62.73
CA VAL A 20 5.57 3.43 62.10
C VAL A 20 6.48 4.11 63.13
N PRO A 21 7.79 3.80 63.21
CA PRO A 21 8.77 4.54 63.99
C PRO A 21 9.50 5.60 63.15
N ALA A 22 9.98 6.67 63.80
CA ALA A 22 10.69 7.79 63.16
C ALA A 22 11.96 8.17 63.95
N VAL A 23 13.01 8.60 63.25
CA VAL A 23 14.19 9.33 63.78
C VAL A 23 14.80 10.21 62.65
N PRO A 24 15.71 11.18 62.90
CA PRO A 24 15.40 12.58 62.59
C PRO A 24 16.33 13.22 61.53
N GLY A 25 16.02 14.46 61.15
CA GLY A 25 16.74 15.20 60.10
C GLY A 25 17.96 16.00 60.57
N GLY A 26 18.80 16.40 59.61
CA GLY A 26 19.89 17.35 59.76
C GLY A 26 20.09 18.18 58.48
N ARG A 27 20.43 19.47 58.63
CA ARG A 27 20.67 20.43 57.53
C ARG A 27 22.17 20.57 57.24
N ALA A 28 22.54 20.65 55.97
CA ALA A 28 23.73 21.37 55.45
C ALA A 28 23.45 21.65 53.96
N ALA A 29 23.36 22.89 53.47
CA ALA A 29 24.38 23.95 53.35
C ALA A 29 25.24 23.80 52.07
N PHE A 30 24.98 24.68 51.09
CA PHE A 30 25.82 24.88 49.90
C PHE A 30 27.15 25.54 50.28
N LEU A 31 28.27 25.02 49.78
CA LEU A 31 29.50 25.80 49.55
C LEU A 31 30.21 25.32 48.27
N SER A 32 30.83 26.28 47.60
CA SER A 32 31.55 26.14 46.33
C SER A 32 33.06 25.97 46.53
N GLY A 33 33.72 25.24 45.64
CA GLY A 33 35.19 25.25 45.52
C GLY A 33 35.65 24.47 44.30
N ALA A 34 36.51 25.06 43.48
CA ALA A 34 37.07 24.45 42.27
C ALA A 34 38.53 24.01 42.50
N ALA A 35 38.96 22.95 41.82
CA ALA A 35 40.37 22.65 41.53
C ALA A 35 40.45 21.78 40.27
N GLU A 36 41.48 22.02 39.44
CA GLU A 36 41.72 21.35 38.16
C GLU A 36 42.59 20.09 38.31
N GLU A 37 42.57 19.27 37.24
CA GLU A 37 43.61 18.36 36.74
C GLU A 37 44.51 17.57 37.71
N THR A 38 44.48 16.24 37.60
CA THR A 38 45.54 15.50 36.88
C THR A 38 45.14 14.03 36.68
N ALA A 39 45.66 13.40 35.61
CA ALA A 39 45.43 12.00 35.29
C ALA A 39 46.52 11.08 35.89
N VAL A 40 46.23 9.77 35.87
CA VAL A 40 47.10 8.58 35.67
C VAL A 40 46.74 7.44 36.64
N ASP A 41 46.76 6.21 36.11
CA ASP A 41 46.31 4.96 36.72
C ASP A 41 46.86 4.61 38.10
N ALA A 42 45.96 4.08 38.94
CA ALA A 42 46.29 3.02 39.89
C ALA A 42 45.06 2.12 40.11
N ALA A 43 45.11 0.87 39.63
CA ALA A 43 44.02 -0.07 39.76
C ALA A 43 43.85 -0.54 41.22
N ALA A 44 42.92 0.08 41.96
CA ALA A 44 42.47 -0.42 43.25
C ALA A 44 41.49 -1.59 43.03
N ALA A 45 41.95 -2.81 43.27
CA ALA A 45 41.11 -4.01 43.21
C ALA A 45 39.99 -3.93 44.27
N ALA A 46 38.78 -3.61 43.82
CA ALA A 46 37.59 -3.65 44.68
C ALA A 46 37.33 -5.10 45.12
N ALA A 47 37.08 -5.29 46.41
CA ALA A 47 36.78 -6.61 46.97
C ALA A 47 35.58 -7.27 46.25
N PRO A 48 35.61 -8.58 46.00
CA PRO A 48 34.55 -9.26 45.26
C PRO A 48 33.20 -9.06 45.97
N PRO A 49 32.11 -8.74 45.22
CA PRO A 49 30.82 -8.53 45.82
C PRO A 49 30.32 -9.81 46.51
N ALA A 50 29.80 -9.68 47.73
CA ALA A 50 29.26 -10.79 48.49
C ALA A 50 28.23 -11.60 47.67
N PRO A 51 28.24 -12.94 47.75
CA PRO A 51 27.40 -13.80 46.92
C PRO A 51 25.92 -13.44 47.08
N GLY A 52 25.32 -12.93 46.01
CA GLY A 52 23.92 -12.49 45.96
C GLY A 52 23.71 -11.08 45.41
N ARG A 53 24.70 -10.18 45.47
CA ARG A 53 24.60 -8.84 44.82
C ARG A 53 25.06 -8.89 43.36
N LYS A 54 24.17 -9.29 42.45
CA LYS A 54 24.36 -9.08 41.01
C LYS A 54 24.22 -7.60 40.67
N VAL A 55 25.35 -6.93 40.38
CA VAL A 55 25.38 -5.59 39.80
C VAL A 55 24.66 -5.59 38.45
N LEU A 56 24.03 -4.48 38.09
CA LEU A 56 23.44 -4.29 36.76
C LEU A 56 24.54 -3.89 35.77
N GLU A 57 25.22 -4.89 35.24
CA GLU A 57 26.15 -4.73 34.13
C GLU A 57 25.39 -4.69 32.80
N SER A 58 25.81 -3.77 31.91
CA SER A 58 25.22 -3.60 30.58
C SER A 58 26.32 -3.62 29.52
N PHE A 59 26.14 -4.45 28.49
CA PHE A 59 27.06 -4.56 27.37
C PHE A 59 26.42 -3.93 26.14
N ARG A 60 27.16 -3.05 25.47
CA ARG A 60 26.71 -2.31 24.29
C ARG A 60 27.73 -2.48 23.15
N GLU A 61 27.22 -2.66 21.94
CA GLU A 61 27.96 -2.70 20.68
C GLU A 61 27.27 -1.77 19.69
N GLU A 62 28.02 -0.86 19.06
CA GLU A 62 27.52 0.13 18.10
C GLU A 62 28.13 -0.10 16.72
N PHE A 63 27.38 0.27 15.69
CA PHE A 63 27.78 0.17 14.28
C PHE A 63 26.92 1.11 13.43
N GLU A 64 27.35 1.36 12.19
CA GLU A 64 26.67 2.26 11.26
C GLU A 64 26.23 1.52 10.00
N ILE A 65 24.99 1.79 9.56
CA ILE A 65 24.45 1.33 8.28
C ILE A 65 23.67 2.48 7.64
N GLY A 66 23.98 2.81 6.38
CA GLY A 66 23.23 3.84 5.64
C GLY A 66 23.27 5.25 6.26
N GLY A 67 24.35 5.62 6.96
CA GLY A 67 24.44 6.89 7.68
C GLY A 67 23.73 6.91 9.05
N ARG A 68 23.09 5.81 9.46
CA ARG A 68 22.37 5.70 10.74
C ARG A 68 23.15 4.83 11.72
N THR A 69 23.30 5.32 12.95
CA THR A 69 23.91 4.56 14.05
C THR A 69 22.90 3.58 14.64
N ILE A 70 23.28 2.32 14.72
CA ILE A 70 22.51 1.24 15.33
C ILE A 70 23.31 0.70 16.51
N ALA A 71 22.64 0.43 17.64
CA ALA A 71 23.27 -0.17 18.81
C ALA A 71 22.50 -1.39 19.31
N PHE A 72 23.23 -2.42 19.75
CA PHE A 72 22.71 -3.55 20.50
C PHE A 72 23.12 -3.42 21.98
N GLU A 73 22.17 -3.52 22.91
CA GLU A 73 22.39 -3.51 24.35
C GLU A 73 21.86 -4.80 25.00
N THR A 74 22.62 -5.40 25.93
CA THR A 74 22.20 -6.54 26.74
C THR A 74 22.65 -6.42 28.20
N GLY A 75 22.23 -7.35 29.07
CA GLY A 75 22.57 -7.41 30.49
C GLY A 75 21.61 -6.63 31.41
N LYS A 76 21.06 -5.51 30.94
CA LYS A 76 20.17 -4.63 31.73
C LYS A 76 18.73 -5.16 31.85
N MET A 77 18.13 -5.59 30.76
CA MET A 77 16.71 -5.98 30.67
C MET A 77 16.52 -7.50 30.47
N ALA A 78 15.38 -8.02 30.94
CA ALA A 78 14.93 -9.40 30.71
C ALA A 78 15.93 -10.52 31.08
N ARG A 79 16.79 -10.30 32.10
CA ARG A 79 17.92 -11.17 32.52
C ARG A 79 17.60 -12.65 32.81
N PHE A 80 16.33 -13.03 32.92
CA PHE A 80 15.90 -14.42 33.13
C PHE A 80 15.65 -15.20 31.84
N ALA A 81 15.57 -14.52 30.68
CA ALA A 81 15.47 -15.17 29.37
C ALA A 81 16.74 -15.99 29.06
N ASN A 82 16.63 -16.94 28.12
CA ASN A 82 17.79 -17.63 27.59
C ASN A 82 18.72 -16.63 26.88
N GLY A 83 18.17 -15.68 26.11
CA GLY A 83 18.88 -14.47 25.67
C GLY A 83 17.97 -13.25 25.55
N SER A 84 18.53 -12.05 25.65
CA SER A 84 17.79 -10.78 25.51
C SER A 84 18.65 -9.67 24.91
N VAL A 85 18.08 -8.87 24.01
CA VAL A 85 18.73 -7.69 23.40
C VAL A 85 17.71 -6.57 23.22
N VAL A 86 18.12 -5.35 23.58
CA VAL A 86 17.49 -4.12 23.09
C VAL A 86 18.31 -3.64 21.91
N ILE A 87 17.68 -3.50 20.74
CA ILE A 87 18.26 -2.75 19.62
C ILE A 87 17.72 -1.32 19.63
N SER A 88 18.55 -0.34 19.28
CA SER A 88 18.15 1.05 19.10
C SER A 88 18.66 1.62 17.78
N MET A 89 17.82 2.40 17.12
CA MET A 89 18.17 3.24 15.98
C MET A 89 17.40 4.55 16.15
N GLU A 90 18.14 5.65 16.32
CA GLU A 90 17.58 6.94 16.77
C GLU A 90 16.73 6.74 18.05
N ASP A 91 15.54 7.34 18.13
CA ASP A 91 14.62 7.23 19.28
C ASP A 91 13.74 5.96 19.25
N THR A 92 13.92 5.07 18.26
CA THR A 92 13.19 3.79 18.19
C THR A 92 13.97 2.70 18.90
N HIS A 93 13.31 2.03 19.86
CA HIS A 93 13.90 0.95 20.66
C HIS A 93 13.02 -0.30 20.63
N VAL A 94 13.64 -1.46 20.36
CA VAL A 94 12.95 -2.76 20.26
C VAL A 94 13.65 -3.79 21.16
N LEU A 95 12.91 -4.46 22.04
CA LEU A 95 13.39 -5.53 22.90
C LEU A 95 13.01 -6.89 22.31
N ALA A 96 14.01 -7.71 21.99
CA ALA A 96 13.83 -9.13 21.69
C ALA A 96 14.29 -9.98 22.87
N THR A 97 13.54 -11.04 23.19
CA THR A 97 13.86 -12.03 24.21
C THR A 97 13.60 -13.43 23.68
N VAL A 98 14.49 -14.36 23.99
CA VAL A 98 14.39 -15.77 23.57
C VAL A 98 14.34 -16.66 24.81
N ALA A 99 13.42 -17.62 24.82
CA ALA A 99 13.32 -18.66 25.84
C ALA A 99 13.19 -20.05 25.19
N ALA A 100 13.73 -21.08 25.84
CA ALA A 100 13.57 -22.48 25.43
C ALA A 100 13.11 -23.39 26.57
N ALA A 101 12.24 -24.35 26.24
CA ALA A 101 11.76 -25.36 27.19
C ALA A 101 12.89 -26.33 27.62
N LYS A 102 12.92 -26.65 28.92
CA LYS A 102 13.96 -27.51 29.51
C LYS A 102 13.86 -28.99 29.10
N SER A 103 12.66 -29.46 28.76
CA SER A 103 12.36 -30.82 28.32
C SER A 103 11.85 -30.83 26.89
N SER A 104 12.36 -31.73 26.07
CA SER A 104 11.69 -32.15 24.83
C SER A 104 10.55 -33.10 25.19
N GLU A 105 9.34 -32.86 24.69
CA GLU A 105 8.34 -33.94 24.65
C GLU A 105 8.81 -35.03 23.69
N PRO A 106 8.66 -36.33 24.02
CA PRO A 106 9.32 -37.42 23.28
C PRO A 106 8.71 -37.71 21.90
N VAL A 107 7.64 -37.00 21.50
CA VAL A 107 6.85 -37.23 20.29
C VAL A 107 6.47 -35.90 19.63
N ARG A 108 7.47 -35.17 19.12
CA ARG A 108 7.27 -34.06 18.17
C ARG A 108 8.17 -34.28 16.95
N ASP A 109 7.60 -34.10 15.76
CA ASP A 109 8.21 -34.27 14.45
C ASP A 109 8.64 -32.94 13.80
N PHE A 110 8.10 -31.81 14.29
CA PHE A 110 8.40 -30.45 13.87
C PHE A 110 9.07 -29.60 14.97
N LEU A 111 9.81 -28.55 14.56
CA LEU A 111 10.37 -27.54 15.45
C LEU A 111 9.27 -26.61 15.99
N PRO A 112 8.96 -26.63 17.30
CA PRO A 112 7.97 -25.75 17.92
C PRO A 112 8.58 -24.37 18.23
N LEU A 113 8.97 -23.67 17.17
CA LEU A 113 9.38 -22.27 17.22
C LEU A 113 8.16 -21.36 17.09
N THR A 114 7.92 -20.54 18.13
CA THR A 114 6.91 -19.49 18.14
C THR A 114 7.58 -18.13 18.17
N VAL A 115 7.27 -17.27 17.19
CA VAL A 115 7.71 -15.87 17.19
C VAL A 115 6.51 -14.95 17.38
N ASP A 116 6.54 -14.12 18.41
CA ASP A 116 5.50 -13.14 18.73
C ASP A 116 6.11 -11.74 18.73
N TYR A 117 5.63 -10.87 17.85
CA TYR A 117 6.00 -9.46 17.78
C TYR A 117 4.80 -8.61 18.21
N GLN A 118 5.03 -7.57 19.03
CA GLN A 118 3.97 -6.73 19.61
C GLN A 118 4.27 -5.23 19.49
N GLU A 119 3.31 -4.47 18.98
CA GLU A 119 3.30 -3.00 18.91
C GLU A 119 2.41 -2.44 20.02
N LYS A 120 3.05 -2.04 21.13
CA LYS A 120 2.34 -1.50 22.29
C LYS A 120 2.19 0.01 22.14
N GLN A 121 0.97 0.52 22.37
CA GLN A 121 0.63 1.92 22.08
C GLN A 121 1.39 2.91 22.98
N TYR A 122 1.86 2.44 24.15
CA TYR A 122 2.77 3.24 24.99
C TYR A 122 4.09 3.58 24.31
N ALA A 123 4.51 2.86 23.25
CA ALA A 123 5.74 3.15 22.52
C ALA A 123 5.71 4.55 21.86
N GLN A 124 4.51 5.11 21.64
CA GLN A 124 4.28 6.48 21.18
C GLN A 124 3.61 7.36 22.25
N GLY A 125 3.51 6.88 23.50
CA GLY A 125 2.81 7.57 24.59
C GLY A 125 1.27 7.57 24.47
N VAL A 126 0.69 6.70 23.64
CA VAL A 126 -0.75 6.67 23.34
C VAL A 126 -1.46 5.58 24.13
N ILE A 127 -2.72 5.83 24.52
CA ILE A 127 -3.61 4.83 25.13
C ILE A 127 -4.38 4.12 24.01
N PRO A 128 -4.44 2.77 23.96
CA PRO A 128 -5.14 2.03 22.92
C PRO A 128 -6.58 2.52 22.67
N THR A 129 -6.96 2.56 21.39
CA THR A 129 -8.31 2.96 20.95
C THR A 129 -9.37 1.88 21.20
N THR A 130 -8.94 0.66 21.56
CA THR A 130 -9.81 -0.49 21.87
C THR A 130 -10.77 -0.21 23.03
N TYR A 131 -11.91 -0.89 23.05
CA TYR A 131 -12.92 -0.76 24.12
C TYR A 131 -12.34 -0.98 25.53
N MET A 132 -11.39 -1.92 25.67
CA MET A 132 -10.74 -2.25 26.94
C MET A 132 -9.52 -1.36 27.27
N ARG A 133 -9.16 -0.39 26.42
CA ARG A 133 -7.96 0.47 26.55
C ARG A 133 -6.67 -0.31 26.74
N ARG A 134 -6.58 -1.47 26.08
CA ARG A 134 -5.48 -2.43 26.15
C ARG A 134 -5.27 -3.06 24.77
N GLU A 135 -4.04 -3.43 24.46
CA GLU A 135 -3.69 -4.26 23.31
C GLU A 135 -4.48 -5.59 23.33
N GLY A 136 -4.99 -5.99 22.17
CA GLY A 136 -5.91 -7.12 22.01
C GLY A 136 -5.23 -8.37 21.46
N ALA A 137 -5.95 -9.11 20.61
CA ALA A 137 -5.36 -10.16 19.79
C ALA A 137 -4.40 -9.55 18.75
N PRO A 138 -3.37 -10.30 18.29
CA PRO A 138 -2.40 -9.80 17.31
C PRO A 138 -3.05 -9.30 16.01
N LYS A 139 -2.60 -8.13 15.55
CA LYS A 139 -3.03 -7.46 14.32
C LYS A 139 -2.33 -8.04 13.09
N GLU A 140 -2.86 -7.75 11.89
CA GLU A 140 -2.28 -8.18 10.60
C GLU A 140 -0.77 -7.91 10.53
N ARG A 141 -0.35 -6.66 10.77
CA ARG A 141 1.06 -6.25 10.77
C ARG A 141 1.90 -6.96 11.83
N GLU A 142 1.37 -7.22 13.01
CA GLU A 142 2.10 -7.93 14.07
C GLU A 142 2.41 -9.39 13.68
N LEU A 143 1.44 -10.05 13.05
CA LEU A 143 1.63 -11.40 12.49
C LEU A 143 2.64 -11.41 11.33
N LEU A 144 2.62 -10.39 10.47
CA LEU A 144 3.56 -10.24 9.35
C LEU A 144 4.99 -9.98 9.84
N CYS A 145 5.19 -9.11 10.83
CA CYS A 145 6.50 -8.88 11.44
C CYS A 145 7.03 -10.16 12.12
N GLY A 146 6.16 -10.90 12.83
CA GLY A 146 6.49 -12.22 13.36
C GLY A 146 6.95 -13.20 12.28
N ARG A 147 6.35 -13.18 11.08
CA ARG A 147 6.80 -13.97 9.92
C ARG A 147 8.14 -13.50 9.35
N ILE A 148 8.37 -12.20 9.22
CA ILE A 148 9.65 -11.62 8.76
C ILE A 148 10.82 -12.09 9.64
N ILE A 149 10.57 -12.26 10.94
CA ILE A 149 11.55 -12.77 11.91
C ILE A 149 11.69 -14.30 11.84
N ASP A 150 10.57 -15.04 11.80
CA ASP A 150 10.57 -16.52 11.80
C ASP A 150 11.26 -17.13 10.57
N ARG A 151 10.94 -16.62 9.38
CA ARG A 151 11.38 -17.15 8.08
C ARG A 151 12.90 -17.34 7.96
N PRO A 152 13.77 -16.33 8.20
CA PRO A 152 15.23 -16.51 8.12
C PRO A 152 15.86 -17.20 9.34
N ILE A 153 15.16 -17.26 10.48
CA ILE A 153 15.70 -17.84 11.72
C ILE A 153 15.47 -19.35 11.79
N ARG A 154 14.32 -19.83 11.32
CA ARG A 154 13.88 -21.23 11.40
C ARG A 154 14.83 -22.24 10.72
N PRO A 155 15.40 -21.98 9.52
CA PRO A 155 16.31 -22.92 8.84
C PRO A 155 17.66 -23.13 9.55
N LEU A 156 18.02 -22.25 10.47
CA LEU A 156 19.33 -22.25 11.15
C LEU A 156 19.31 -23.01 12.49
N PHE A 157 18.18 -23.60 12.88
CA PHE A 157 18.16 -24.58 13.98
C PHE A 157 18.71 -25.94 13.51
N PRO A 158 19.49 -26.66 14.34
CA PRO A 158 19.98 -27.99 13.97
C PRO A 158 18.84 -28.97 13.61
N PRO A 159 18.99 -29.81 12.57
CA PRO A 159 18.03 -30.85 12.25
C PRO A 159 17.76 -31.76 13.46
N GLY A 160 16.49 -32.07 13.73
CA GLY A 160 16.09 -32.88 14.89
C GLY A 160 16.05 -32.14 16.24
N PHE A 161 16.28 -30.82 16.26
CA PHE A 161 16.04 -29.98 17.43
C PHE A 161 14.53 -29.71 17.60
N TYR A 162 13.90 -30.39 18.57
CA TYR A 162 12.45 -30.34 18.81
C TYR A 162 12.06 -29.73 20.17
N HIS A 163 12.95 -28.95 20.76
CA HIS A 163 12.63 -28.16 21.95
C HIS A 163 11.77 -26.96 21.58
N GLU A 164 10.77 -26.67 22.40
CA GLU A 164 9.93 -25.49 22.23
C GLU A 164 10.74 -24.22 22.48
N VAL A 165 10.74 -23.31 21.51
CA VAL A 165 11.45 -22.03 21.55
C VAL A 165 10.46 -20.91 21.33
N GLN A 166 10.44 -19.94 22.24
CA GLN A 166 9.66 -18.72 22.07
C GLN A 166 10.59 -17.53 21.89
N ILE A 167 10.36 -16.76 20.83
CA ILE A 167 10.95 -15.45 20.59
C ILE A 167 9.85 -14.43 20.78
N MET A 168 9.97 -13.57 21.79
CA MET A 168 9.07 -12.44 22.01
C MET A 168 9.78 -11.13 21.68
N VAL A 169 9.16 -10.30 20.84
CA VAL A 169 9.67 -8.99 20.46
C VAL A 169 8.65 -7.90 20.79
N ASN A 170 9.11 -6.86 21.46
CA ASN A 170 8.28 -5.75 21.93
C ASN A 170 8.91 -4.43 21.46
N VAL A 171 8.14 -3.61 20.76
CA VAL A 171 8.55 -2.21 20.54
C VAL A 171 8.39 -1.47 21.88
N LEU A 172 9.48 -0.88 22.38
CA LEU A 172 9.52 -0.17 23.66
C LEU A 172 9.25 1.34 23.48
N SER A 173 9.78 1.91 22.40
CA SER A 173 9.52 3.29 21.97
C SER A 173 9.70 3.39 20.47
N SER A 174 8.98 4.32 19.83
CA SER A 174 9.14 4.66 18.43
C SER A 174 8.78 6.12 18.20
N ASP A 175 9.56 6.78 17.35
CA ASP A 175 9.31 8.14 16.87
C ASP A 175 8.33 8.21 15.68
N GLY A 176 7.87 7.04 15.21
CA GLY A 176 7.02 6.91 14.03
C GLY A 176 7.76 7.04 12.68
N LYS A 177 9.05 7.40 12.67
CA LYS A 177 9.83 7.56 11.43
C LYS A 177 10.53 6.26 11.03
N GLN A 178 11.03 5.51 12.01
CA GLN A 178 11.74 4.26 11.77
C GLN A 178 10.79 3.07 11.85
N ASP A 179 10.82 2.18 10.85
CA ASP A 179 10.06 0.92 10.91
C ASP A 179 10.83 -0.12 11.76
N PRO A 180 10.25 -0.60 12.87
CA PRO A 180 10.93 -1.51 13.79
C PRO A 180 11.02 -2.97 13.31
N ASP A 181 10.47 -3.35 12.15
CA ASP A 181 10.42 -4.76 11.71
C ASP A 181 11.81 -5.38 11.42
N VAL A 182 12.67 -4.67 10.70
CA VAL A 182 14.06 -5.07 10.44
C VAL A 182 14.89 -5.03 11.73
N MET A 183 14.61 -4.06 12.60
CA MET A 183 15.25 -3.97 13.92
C MET A 183 14.90 -5.19 14.77
N ALA A 184 13.63 -5.58 14.80
CA ALA A 184 13.11 -6.75 15.50
C ALA A 184 13.78 -8.07 15.05
N ALA A 185 14.02 -8.25 13.75
CA ALA A 185 14.71 -9.42 13.22
C ALA A 185 16.19 -9.48 13.64
N ASN A 186 16.93 -8.36 13.50
CA ASN A 186 18.32 -8.28 13.95
C ASN A 186 18.45 -8.46 15.49
N ALA A 187 17.54 -7.90 16.29
CA ALA A 187 17.51 -8.09 17.73
C ALA A 187 17.23 -9.56 18.13
N SER A 188 16.34 -10.24 17.40
CA SER A 188 16.03 -11.66 17.63
C SER A 188 17.24 -12.55 17.33
N SER A 189 17.96 -12.27 16.24
CA SER A 189 19.24 -12.90 15.92
C SER A 189 20.29 -12.68 17.03
N ALA A 190 20.47 -11.45 17.48
CA ALA A 190 21.41 -11.10 18.53
C ALA A 190 21.06 -11.78 19.88
N ALA A 191 19.77 -11.88 20.21
CA ALA A 191 19.30 -12.58 21.40
C ALA A 191 19.47 -14.11 21.31
N LEU A 192 19.31 -14.73 20.13
CA LEU A 192 19.65 -16.13 19.91
C LEU A 192 21.16 -16.38 20.07
N MET A 193 22.01 -15.50 19.54
CA MET A 193 23.47 -15.61 19.70
C MET A 193 23.89 -15.58 21.17
N LEU A 194 23.31 -14.69 21.97
CA LEU A 194 23.57 -14.59 23.42
C LEU A 194 23.02 -15.77 24.24
N SER A 195 22.06 -16.52 23.69
CA SER A 195 21.42 -17.63 24.39
C SER A 195 22.30 -18.89 24.46
N ASP A 196 21.95 -19.79 25.37
CA ASP A 196 22.49 -21.15 25.49
C ASP A 196 21.94 -22.12 24.43
N ILE A 197 21.04 -21.67 23.55
CA ILE A 197 20.37 -22.49 22.53
C ILE A 197 21.30 -22.70 21.32
N PRO A 198 21.45 -23.93 20.79
CA PRO A 198 22.21 -24.20 19.58
C PRO A 198 21.46 -23.67 18.35
N TRP A 199 22.11 -22.76 17.62
CA TRP A 199 21.55 -22.07 16.46
C TRP A 199 22.68 -21.55 15.58
N ASN A 200 22.63 -21.84 14.29
CA ASN A 200 23.72 -21.67 13.33
C ASN A 200 23.74 -20.28 12.66
N GLY A 201 23.34 -19.24 13.39
CA GLY A 201 23.43 -17.85 12.94
C GLY A 201 24.78 -17.18 13.27
N PRO A 202 24.86 -15.84 13.31
CA PRO A 202 23.75 -14.89 13.21
C PRO A 202 23.27 -14.64 11.78
N ILE A 203 22.14 -13.93 11.69
CA ILE A 203 21.65 -13.32 10.45
C ILE A 203 21.84 -11.81 10.46
N GLY A 204 22.03 -11.23 9.27
CA GLY A 204 21.86 -9.80 9.04
C GLY A 204 20.55 -9.56 8.29
N VAL A 205 19.78 -8.54 8.69
CA VAL A 205 18.56 -8.12 7.99
C VAL A 205 18.64 -6.63 7.69
N ILE A 206 18.21 -6.20 6.51
CA ILE A 206 18.17 -4.79 6.09
C ILE A 206 16.93 -4.51 5.24
N ARG A 207 16.48 -3.24 5.21
CA ARG A 207 15.53 -2.74 4.21
C ARG A 207 16.25 -1.87 3.18
N VAL A 208 15.86 -1.97 1.91
CA VAL A 208 16.36 -1.12 0.82
C VAL A 208 15.17 -0.49 0.09
N GLY A 209 15.17 0.83 0.02
CA GLY A 209 14.31 1.61 -0.86
C GLY A 209 15.05 2.04 -2.14
N ARG A 210 14.32 2.59 -3.11
CA ARG A 210 14.87 3.23 -4.30
C ARG A 210 14.08 4.50 -4.61
N ILE A 211 14.75 5.64 -4.58
CA ILE A 211 14.17 6.98 -4.80
C ILE A 211 14.96 7.64 -5.94
N ASP A 212 14.26 8.11 -6.97
CA ASP A 212 14.86 8.69 -8.19
C ASP A 212 15.98 7.81 -8.77
N GLY A 213 15.78 6.48 -8.77
CA GLY A 213 16.74 5.48 -9.24
C GLY A 213 17.87 5.13 -8.25
N ASN A 214 18.05 5.88 -7.17
CA ASN A 214 19.11 5.67 -6.18
C ASN A 214 18.65 4.80 -5.01
N PHE A 215 19.46 3.81 -4.62
CA PHE A 215 19.14 2.95 -3.47
C PHE A 215 19.39 3.65 -2.13
N VAL A 216 18.43 3.51 -1.21
CA VAL A 216 18.48 4.07 0.15
C VAL A 216 18.40 2.92 1.16
N LEU A 217 19.31 2.90 2.13
CA LEU A 217 19.40 1.83 3.14
C LEU A 217 18.58 2.19 4.39
N ASN A 218 17.84 1.22 4.92
CA ASN A 218 16.92 1.35 6.04
C ASN A 218 16.09 2.65 6.00
N PRO A 219 15.40 2.96 4.87
CA PRO A 219 14.69 4.22 4.70
C PRO A 219 13.61 4.40 5.79
N THR A 220 13.43 5.64 6.22
CA THR A 220 12.30 6.07 7.05
C THR A 220 10.97 5.80 6.35
N VAL A 221 9.87 5.80 7.10
CA VAL A 221 8.51 5.65 6.57
C VAL A 221 8.19 6.71 5.51
N ASP A 222 8.65 7.96 5.70
CA ASP A 222 8.47 9.06 4.74
C ASP A 222 9.27 8.85 3.45
N GLU A 223 10.56 8.48 3.57
CA GLU A 223 11.41 8.12 2.43
C GLU A 223 10.83 6.92 1.65
N LEU A 224 10.30 5.92 2.36
CA LEU A 224 9.66 4.74 1.77
C LEU A 224 8.35 5.07 1.04
N GLY A 225 7.63 6.13 1.44
CA GLY A 225 6.45 6.63 0.72
C GLY A 225 6.77 7.20 -0.67
N LEU A 226 7.95 7.79 -0.83
CA LEU A 226 8.49 8.27 -2.10
C LEU A 226 9.14 7.16 -2.94
N SER A 227 9.49 6.05 -2.31
CA SER A 227 10.21 4.94 -2.92
C SER A 227 9.36 4.12 -3.91
N ASP A 228 9.98 3.67 -5.00
CA ASP A 228 9.40 2.70 -5.94
C ASP A 228 9.73 1.23 -5.59
N LEU A 229 10.61 1.02 -4.60
CA LEU A 229 11.03 -0.27 -4.06
C LEU A 229 10.89 -0.33 -2.53
N ASN A 230 10.47 -1.47 -2.01
CA ASN A 230 10.59 -1.84 -0.60
C ASN A 230 11.09 -3.28 -0.55
N LEU A 231 12.41 -3.46 -0.50
CA LEU A 231 13.09 -4.73 -0.41
C LEU A 231 13.50 -4.98 1.05
N ILE A 232 12.95 -6.01 1.69
CA ILE A 232 13.49 -6.55 2.94
C ILE A 232 14.33 -7.77 2.57
N TYR A 233 15.58 -7.77 3.04
CA TYR A 233 16.58 -8.78 2.69
C TYR A 233 17.25 -9.33 3.94
N ALA A 234 17.35 -10.65 4.06
CA ALA A 234 18.01 -11.35 5.15
C ALA A 234 19.02 -12.39 4.65
N CYS A 235 20.21 -12.44 5.26
CA CYS A 235 21.29 -13.35 4.87
C CYS A 235 22.15 -13.83 6.06
N SER A 236 22.89 -14.91 5.82
CA SER A 236 24.10 -15.26 6.57
C SER A 236 25.28 -14.40 6.06
N ARG A 237 26.52 -14.88 6.22
CA ARG A 237 27.73 -14.19 5.73
C ARG A 237 27.92 -14.31 4.21
N ASP A 238 27.31 -15.33 3.61
CA ASP A 238 27.63 -15.88 2.29
C ASP A 238 26.36 -16.29 1.51
N LYS A 239 25.27 -16.62 2.22
CA LYS A 239 24.04 -17.20 1.65
C LYS A 239 22.82 -16.33 2.00
N THR A 240 21.92 -16.18 1.04
CA THR A 240 20.61 -15.52 1.24
C THR A 240 19.70 -16.45 2.03
N LEU A 241 18.86 -15.92 2.93
CA LEU A 241 17.92 -16.70 3.74
C LEU A 241 16.45 -16.33 3.49
N MET A 242 16.16 -15.04 3.28
CA MET A 242 14.79 -14.58 3.05
C MET A 242 14.81 -13.27 2.25
N ILE A 243 13.85 -13.15 1.33
CA ILE A 243 13.55 -11.91 0.61
C ILE A 243 12.03 -11.66 0.68
N ASP A 244 11.66 -10.40 0.86
CA ASP A 244 10.30 -9.89 0.71
C ASP A 244 10.37 -8.56 -0.04
N VAL A 245 9.64 -8.44 -1.17
CA VAL A 245 9.64 -7.22 -2.00
C VAL A 245 8.22 -6.74 -2.22
N GLN A 246 8.06 -5.43 -2.16
CA GLN A 246 6.96 -4.69 -2.77
C GLN A 246 7.58 -3.60 -3.67
N ALA A 247 7.11 -3.47 -4.91
CA ALA A 247 7.68 -2.53 -5.87
C ALA A 247 6.64 -1.99 -6.86
N ARG A 248 6.94 -0.86 -7.52
CA ARG A 248 6.13 -0.27 -8.58
C ARG A 248 6.74 -0.61 -9.95
N GLU A 249 6.65 -1.89 -10.33
CA GLU A 249 7.18 -2.42 -11.61
C GLU A 249 8.70 -2.27 -11.77
N ILE A 250 9.49 -2.69 -10.76
CA ILE A 250 10.95 -2.67 -10.85
C ILE A 250 11.46 -3.72 -11.86
N THR A 251 12.48 -3.39 -12.65
CA THR A 251 13.08 -4.34 -13.60
C THR A 251 13.85 -5.45 -12.87
N GLU A 252 13.94 -6.64 -13.46
CA GLU A 252 14.74 -7.76 -12.94
C GLU A 252 16.21 -7.34 -12.71
N ARG A 253 16.77 -6.49 -13.58
CA ARG A 253 18.14 -5.97 -13.50
C ARG A 253 18.34 -5.05 -12.31
N ASP A 254 17.45 -4.09 -12.10
CA ASP A 254 17.58 -3.14 -10.99
C ASP A 254 17.35 -3.84 -9.65
N LEU A 255 16.41 -4.76 -9.60
CA LEU A 255 16.20 -5.61 -8.43
C LEU A 255 17.45 -6.42 -8.09
N GLN A 256 18.13 -7.01 -9.10
CA GLN A 256 19.40 -7.71 -8.88
C GLN A 256 20.47 -6.79 -8.29
N ALA A 257 20.59 -5.54 -8.78
CA ALA A 257 21.51 -4.56 -8.22
C ALA A 257 21.16 -4.23 -6.75
N GLY A 258 19.87 -4.04 -6.46
CA GLY A 258 19.36 -3.80 -5.11
C GLY A 258 19.65 -4.96 -4.15
N MET A 259 19.46 -6.21 -4.58
CA MET A 259 19.77 -7.40 -3.77
C MET A 259 21.28 -7.54 -3.50
N LYS A 260 22.14 -7.24 -4.48
CA LYS A 260 23.60 -7.28 -4.33
C LYS A 260 24.09 -6.24 -3.33
N LEU A 261 23.55 -5.01 -3.39
CA LEU A 261 23.79 -3.99 -2.38
C LEU A 261 23.28 -4.43 -1.00
N ALA A 262 22.04 -4.91 -0.91
CA ALA A 262 21.41 -5.36 0.33
C ALA A 262 22.23 -6.44 1.04
N HIS A 263 22.79 -7.41 0.31
CA HIS A 263 23.66 -8.44 0.87
C HIS A 263 24.94 -7.85 1.49
N SER A 264 25.64 -6.99 0.75
CA SER A 264 26.88 -6.36 1.23
C SER A 264 26.69 -5.49 2.49
N GLU A 265 25.51 -4.88 2.64
CA GLU A 265 25.16 -4.03 3.77
C GLU A 265 24.60 -4.83 4.95
N ALA A 266 23.76 -5.84 4.71
CA ALA A 266 23.20 -6.71 5.74
C ALA A 266 24.30 -7.50 6.49
N ILE A 267 25.39 -7.90 5.82
CA ILE A 267 26.55 -8.52 6.47
C ILE A 267 27.15 -7.63 7.58
N LYS A 268 27.02 -6.30 7.50
CA LYS A 268 27.53 -5.39 8.54
C LYS A 268 26.82 -5.59 9.89
N CYS A 269 25.58 -6.06 9.90
CA CYS A 269 24.84 -6.45 11.12
C CYS A 269 25.44 -7.66 11.84
N ILE A 270 26.19 -8.54 11.15
CA ILE A 270 26.63 -9.84 11.70
C ILE A 270 27.78 -9.68 12.71
N ASN A 271 28.83 -8.94 12.36
CA ASN A 271 30.03 -8.86 13.20
C ASN A 271 29.77 -8.22 14.59
N PRO A 272 28.95 -7.16 14.74
CA PRO A 272 28.55 -6.62 16.05
C PRO A 272 27.85 -7.65 16.94
N GLN A 273 26.97 -8.49 16.38
CA GLN A 273 26.29 -9.55 17.13
C GLN A 273 27.29 -10.59 17.66
N ILE A 274 28.28 -10.98 16.86
CA ILE A 274 29.35 -11.91 17.26
C ILE A 274 30.20 -11.30 18.38
N ARG A 275 30.55 -10.01 18.29
CA ARG A 275 31.30 -9.32 19.37
C ARG A 275 30.51 -9.24 20.66
N LEU A 276 29.21 -8.92 20.60
CA LEU A 276 28.33 -8.89 21.76
C LEU A 276 28.21 -10.29 22.39
N ALA A 277 28.01 -11.32 21.58
CA ALA A 277 27.93 -12.71 22.03
C ALA A 277 29.23 -13.20 22.67
N LYS A 278 30.40 -12.82 22.13
CA LYS A 278 31.70 -13.14 22.73
C LYS A 278 31.92 -12.44 24.10
N ARG A 279 31.29 -11.29 24.33
CA ARG A 279 31.41 -10.51 25.58
C ARG A 279 30.40 -10.90 26.67
N ALA A 280 29.19 -11.27 26.28
CA ALA A 280 28.05 -11.41 27.20
C ALA A 280 27.15 -12.64 26.94
N GLY A 281 27.52 -13.50 25.99
CA GLY A 281 26.76 -14.70 25.64
C GLY A 281 26.95 -15.84 26.63
N LYS A 282 25.96 -16.72 26.68
CA LYS A 282 26.03 -17.97 27.45
C LYS A 282 26.73 -19.05 26.65
N GLU A 283 27.36 -19.98 27.36
CA GLU A 283 27.85 -21.22 26.75
C GLU A 283 26.69 -21.99 26.11
N LYS A 284 26.92 -22.53 24.91
CA LYS A 284 25.92 -23.33 24.21
C LYS A 284 25.74 -24.66 24.94
N LYS A 285 24.51 -24.94 25.33
CA LYS A 285 24.16 -26.17 26.04
C LYS A 285 24.03 -27.32 25.04
N GLU A 286 24.42 -28.53 25.46
CA GLU A 286 24.07 -29.74 24.74
C GLU A 286 22.56 -30.03 24.89
N TYR A 287 21.88 -30.17 23.75
CA TYR A 287 20.47 -30.56 23.68
C TYR A 287 20.37 -31.95 23.05
N LYS A 288 19.39 -32.75 23.50
CA LYS A 288 19.14 -34.06 22.90
C LYS A 288 18.46 -33.88 21.55
N ILE A 289 19.20 -34.16 20.48
CA ILE A 289 18.68 -34.15 19.11
C ILE A 289 17.96 -35.48 18.83
N SER A 290 16.81 -35.42 18.17
CA SER A 290 16.06 -36.61 17.74
C SER A 290 16.32 -36.90 16.26
N LEU A 291 17.29 -37.78 16.02
CA LEU A 291 17.66 -38.30 14.70
C LEU A 291 17.24 -39.75 14.54
N ILE A 292 17.07 -40.18 13.29
CA ILE A 292 16.87 -41.58 12.92
C ILE A 292 18.25 -42.25 12.95
N SER A 293 18.34 -43.50 13.40
CA SER A 293 19.58 -44.29 13.27
C SER A 293 19.80 -44.70 11.82
N ASP A 294 21.06 -44.71 11.38
CA ASP A 294 21.41 -45.09 10.00
C ASP A 294 20.94 -46.51 9.65
N THR A 295 20.96 -47.42 10.64
CA THR A 295 20.49 -48.82 10.48
C THR A 295 18.99 -48.91 10.24
N SER A 296 18.17 -48.17 11.01
CA SER A 296 16.72 -48.13 10.80
C SER A 296 16.36 -47.41 9.50
N TYR A 297 17.11 -46.36 9.16
CA TYR A 297 16.93 -45.62 7.93
C TYR A 297 17.20 -46.47 6.68
N GLU A 298 18.37 -47.11 6.56
CA GLU A 298 18.71 -47.95 5.39
C GLU A 298 17.79 -49.18 5.27
N LYS A 299 17.31 -49.72 6.39
CA LYS A 299 16.29 -50.78 6.40
C LYS A 299 14.95 -50.32 5.82
N ILE A 300 14.43 -49.18 6.27
CA ILE A 300 13.19 -48.59 5.74
C ILE A 300 13.35 -48.22 4.26
N ARG A 301 14.51 -47.65 3.89
CA ARG A 301 14.86 -47.33 2.51
C ARG A 301 14.82 -48.56 1.62
N THR A 302 15.53 -49.63 1.99
CA THR A 302 15.55 -50.89 1.23
C THR A 302 14.14 -51.46 0.98
N LEU A 303 13.21 -51.26 1.93
CA LEU A 303 11.82 -51.72 1.81
C LEU A 303 10.89 -50.79 1.02
N SER A 304 11.30 -49.54 0.74
CA SER A 304 10.41 -48.49 0.21
C SER A 304 10.91 -47.77 -1.04
N GLU A 305 12.22 -47.71 -1.32
CA GLU A 305 12.81 -46.90 -2.40
C GLU A 305 12.26 -47.28 -3.78
N ALA A 306 12.31 -48.57 -4.16
CA ALA A 306 11.83 -49.02 -5.47
C ALA A 306 10.29 -48.87 -5.66
N PRO A 307 9.41 -49.25 -4.71
CA PRO A 307 7.97 -48.95 -4.81
C PRO A 307 7.67 -47.45 -4.92
N ILE A 308 8.45 -46.60 -4.25
CA ILE A 308 8.30 -45.14 -4.33
C ILE A 308 8.77 -44.62 -5.69
N GLU A 309 9.85 -45.16 -6.25
CA GLU A 309 10.38 -44.83 -7.58
C GLU A 309 9.37 -45.20 -8.69
N GLU A 310 8.70 -46.36 -8.59
CA GLU A 310 7.61 -46.76 -9.49
C GLU A 310 6.45 -45.76 -9.48
N VAL A 311 5.93 -45.40 -8.29
CA VAL A 311 4.83 -44.42 -8.11
C VAL A 311 5.17 -43.02 -8.63
N PHE A 312 6.43 -42.60 -8.58
CA PHE A 312 6.83 -41.31 -9.16
C PHE A 312 7.12 -41.39 -10.65
N THR A 313 7.57 -42.53 -11.16
CA THR A 313 7.90 -42.71 -12.58
C THR A 313 6.64 -42.69 -13.45
N ASP A 314 5.55 -43.27 -12.97
CA ASP A 314 4.24 -43.26 -13.64
C ASP A 314 3.53 -41.90 -13.53
N SER A 315 3.41 -41.21 -14.66
CA SER A 315 2.75 -39.91 -14.79
C SER A 315 1.22 -39.97 -14.76
N SER A 316 0.60 -41.16 -14.73
CA SER A 316 -0.85 -41.33 -14.64
C SER A 316 -1.40 -41.04 -13.23
N TYR A 317 -0.55 -41.06 -12.20
CA TYR A 317 -0.94 -40.74 -10.83
C TYR A 317 -1.24 -39.24 -10.67
N GLY A 318 -2.52 -38.93 -10.45
CA GLY A 318 -2.97 -37.63 -9.94
C GLY A 318 -2.52 -37.40 -8.49
N LYS A 319 -2.83 -36.21 -7.96
CA LYS A 319 -2.40 -35.79 -6.61
C LYS A 319 -2.86 -36.75 -5.51
N PHE A 320 -4.12 -37.19 -5.54
CA PHE A 320 -4.72 -38.00 -4.48
C PHE A 320 -4.35 -39.49 -4.63
N GLU A 321 -4.37 -40.00 -5.85
CA GLU A 321 -4.00 -41.36 -6.22
C GLU A 321 -2.55 -41.65 -5.82
N ARG A 322 -1.65 -40.68 -6.05
CA ARG A 322 -0.26 -40.74 -5.59
C ARG A 322 -0.15 -40.75 -4.06
N GLY A 323 -1.00 -39.98 -3.38
CA GLY A 323 -1.09 -39.97 -1.92
C GLY A 323 -1.47 -41.34 -1.35
N GLU A 324 -2.53 -41.95 -1.89
CA GLU A 324 -2.96 -43.29 -1.49
C GLU A 324 -1.91 -44.37 -1.79
N ALA A 325 -1.21 -44.29 -2.93
CA ALA A 325 -0.16 -45.24 -3.28
C ALA A 325 1.00 -45.17 -2.27
N LEU A 326 1.45 -43.96 -1.91
CA LEU A 326 2.48 -43.75 -0.89
C LEU A 326 2.01 -44.20 0.51
N GLU A 327 0.73 -44.04 0.85
CA GLU A 327 0.19 -44.55 2.11
C GLU A 327 0.18 -46.09 2.13
N LYS A 328 -0.26 -46.75 1.05
CA LYS A 328 -0.23 -48.22 0.90
C LYS A 328 1.20 -48.77 1.05
N ILE A 329 2.20 -48.10 0.46
CA ILE A 329 3.63 -48.44 0.65
C ILE A 329 4.02 -48.28 2.12
N THR A 330 3.68 -47.16 2.76
CA THR A 330 3.98 -46.90 4.17
C THR A 330 3.37 -47.96 5.09
N GLN A 331 2.12 -48.35 4.85
CA GLN A 331 1.42 -49.41 5.59
C GLN A 331 2.07 -50.79 5.36
N SER A 332 2.54 -51.10 4.15
CA SER A 332 3.26 -52.35 3.85
C SER A 332 4.61 -52.43 4.59
N VAL A 333 5.39 -51.33 4.61
CA VAL A 333 6.63 -51.25 5.38
C VAL A 333 6.34 -51.36 6.88
N LYS A 334 5.28 -50.68 7.37
CA LYS A 334 4.85 -50.78 8.77
C LYS A 334 4.57 -52.21 9.19
N ALA A 335 3.80 -52.96 8.41
CA ALA A 335 3.45 -54.34 8.70
C ALA A 335 4.68 -55.25 8.83
N LYS A 336 5.69 -55.08 7.95
CA LYS A 336 6.96 -55.82 8.04
C LYS A 336 7.76 -55.49 9.30
N LEU A 337 7.84 -54.21 9.67
CA LEU A 337 8.53 -53.79 10.89
C LEU A 337 7.80 -54.22 12.17
N GLU A 338 6.46 -54.34 12.14
CA GLU A 338 5.65 -54.92 13.21
C GLU A 338 5.86 -56.44 13.34
N GLU A 339 5.97 -57.17 12.22
CA GLU A 339 6.31 -58.61 12.20
C GLU A 339 7.72 -58.87 12.77
N GLU A 340 8.68 -58.00 12.46
CA GLU A 340 10.06 -58.06 12.97
C GLU A 340 10.23 -57.48 14.39
N ASN A 341 9.15 -56.94 14.98
CA ASN A 341 9.12 -56.30 16.31
C ASN A 341 10.15 -55.16 16.51
N ASP A 342 10.35 -54.35 15.46
CA ASP A 342 11.33 -53.26 15.39
C ASP A 342 10.72 -51.91 15.82
N GLU A 343 10.57 -51.71 17.14
CA GLU A 343 9.96 -50.51 17.72
C GLU A 343 10.70 -49.21 17.37
N ASP A 344 12.03 -49.25 17.24
CA ASP A 344 12.85 -48.06 16.91
C ASP A 344 12.61 -47.60 15.46
N SER A 345 12.58 -48.52 14.50
CA SER A 345 12.24 -48.19 13.10
C SER A 345 10.79 -47.73 12.97
N LEU A 346 9.84 -48.37 13.68
CA LEU A 346 8.43 -47.97 13.69
C LEU A 346 8.23 -46.53 14.17
N LYS A 347 8.96 -46.11 15.20
CA LYS A 347 8.89 -44.75 15.76
C LYS A 347 9.25 -43.66 14.74
N PHE A 348 10.15 -43.94 13.81
CA PHE A 348 10.63 -42.98 12.82
C PHE A 348 10.10 -43.20 11.40
N LEU A 349 9.26 -44.23 11.19
CA LEU A 349 8.81 -44.69 9.87
C LEU A 349 8.32 -43.57 8.95
N SER A 350 7.39 -42.72 9.41
CA SER A 350 6.84 -41.61 8.62
C SER A 350 7.93 -40.66 8.10
N LYS A 351 8.87 -40.28 8.98
CA LYS A 351 9.98 -39.37 8.65
C LYS A 351 11.03 -40.04 7.75
N ALA A 352 11.28 -41.33 7.94
CA ALA A 352 12.19 -42.10 7.08
C ALA A 352 11.62 -42.24 5.65
N VAL A 353 10.34 -42.64 5.52
CA VAL A 353 9.65 -42.73 4.22
C VAL A 353 9.59 -41.38 3.52
N ASP A 354 9.32 -40.29 4.24
CA ASP A 354 9.39 -38.94 3.66
C ASP A 354 10.81 -38.58 3.18
N THR A 355 11.85 -38.99 3.92
CA THR A 355 13.24 -38.78 3.53
C THR A 355 13.62 -39.57 2.27
N VAL A 356 13.15 -40.82 2.13
CA VAL A 356 13.33 -41.64 0.92
C VAL A 356 12.57 -41.02 -0.26
N ARG A 357 11.29 -40.64 -0.06
CA ARG A 357 10.49 -39.88 -1.03
C ARG A 357 11.20 -38.62 -1.51
N LYS A 358 11.80 -37.85 -0.59
CA LYS A 358 12.59 -36.66 -0.90
C LYS A 358 13.78 -37.00 -1.79
N GLN A 359 14.53 -38.06 -1.50
CA GLN A 359 15.69 -38.46 -2.29
C GLN A 359 15.30 -38.92 -3.70
N VAL A 360 14.31 -39.81 -3.84
CA VAL A 360 13.86 -40.34 -5.15
C VAL A 360 13.46 -39.21 -6.09
N ILE A 361 12.60 -38.29 -5.65
CA ILE A 361 12.17 -37.14 -6.47
C ILE A 361 13.36 -36.26 -6.86
N ARG A 362 14.25 -35.94 -5.92
CA ARG A 362 15.36 -35.01 -6.17
C ARG A 362 16.40 -35.62 -7.09
N LYS A 363 16.71 -36.90 -6.93
CA LYS A 363 17.56 -37.67 -7.84
C LYS A 363 17.01 -37.58 -9.26
N ARG A 364 15.73 -37.91 -9.45
CA ARG A 364 15.06 -37.85 -10.75
C ARG A 364 15.12 -36.46 -11.40
N ILE A 365 14.76 -35.41 -10.65
CA ILE A 365 14.78 -34.03 -11.15
C ILE A 365 16.19 -33.60 -11.56
N ILE A 366 17.23 -33.98 -10.79
CA ILE A 366 18.62 -33.61 -11.07
C ILE A 366 19.20 -34.41 -12.25
N GLU A 367 18.99 -35.74 -12.27
CA GLU A 367 19.61 -36.67 -13.23
C GLU A 367 18.85 -36.73 -14.56
N GLU A 368 17.52 -36.89 -14.54
CA GLU A 368 16.67 -37.02 -15.73
C GLU A 368 16.14 -35.68 -16.25
N GLY A 369 16.02 -34.67 -15.38
CA GLY A 369 15.34 -33.41 -15.71
C GLY A 369 13.81 -33.50 -15.77
N LEU A 370 13.23 -34.65 -15.40
CA LEU A 370 11.79 -34.90 -15.43
C LEU A 370 11.13 -34.65 -14.07
N ARG A 371 9.90 -34.11 -14.11
CA ARG A 371 9.08 -33.79 -12.93
C ARG A 371 8.07 -34.89 -12.63
N VAL A 372 7.49 -34.85 -11.43
CA VAL A 372 6.55 -35.87 -10.92
C VAL A 372 5.21 -35.93 -11.67
N ASP A 373 4.91 -34.92 -12.47
CA ASP A 373 3.74 -34.81 -13.37
C ASP A 373 4.12 -34.90 -14.86
N GLY A 374 5.37 -35.27 -15.17
CA GLY A 374 5.88 -35.42 -16.54
C GLY A 374 6.29 -34.11 -17.23
N ARG A 375 6.06 -32.94 -16.61
CA ARG A 375 6.45 -31.64 -17.18
C ARG A 375 7.96 -31.45 -17.28
N GLN A 376 8.37 -30.55 -18.18
CA GLN A 376 9.72 -30.00 -18.21
C GLN A 376 9.95 -28.99 -17.07
N LEU A 377 11.23 -28.68 -16.81
CA LEU A 377 11.66 -27.82 -15.70
C LEU A 377 11.15 -26.38 -15.81
N ASP A 378 10.96 -25.86 -17.02
CA ASP A 378 10.50 -24.48 -17.31
C ASP A 378 9.01 -24.38 -17.72
N GLU A 379 8.27 -25.49 -17.65
CA GLU A 379 6.89 -25.59 -18.13
C GLU A 379 5.84 -25.18 -17.06
N VAL A 380 4.90 -24.31 -17.45
CA VAL A 380 3.76 -23.88 -16.63
C VAL A 380 2.58 -24.86 -16.79
N ARG A 381 1.84 -25.15 -15.71
CA ARG A 381 0.64 -26.03 -15.80
C ARG A 381 -0.44 -25.44 -16.70
N PRO A 382 -1.37 -26.27 -17.24
CA PRO A 382 -2.55 -25.82 -17.97
C PRO A 382 -3.31 -24.70 -17.24
N LEU A 383 -3.66 -23.65 -17.97
CA LEU A 383 -4.28 -22.44 -17.44
C LEU A 383 -5.74 -22.30 -17.87
N TYR A 384 -6.62 -22.18 -16.89
CA TYR A 384 -8.02 -21.79 -17.06
C TYR A 384 -8.25 -20.41 -16.46
N CYS A 385 -8.90 -19.54 -17.21
CA CYS A 385 -9.23 -18.18 -16.81
C CYS A 385 -10.67 -17.93 -17.23
N GLU A 386 -11.47 -17.39 -16.32
CA GLU A 386 -12.87 -17.04 -16.52
C GLU A 386 -13.16 -15.77 -15.72
N SER A 387 -13.67 -14.74 -16.39
CA SER A 387 -14.13 -13.48 -15.80
C SER A 387 -15.67 -13.49 -15.68
N ASN A 388 -16.23 -12.64 -14.81
CA ASN A 388 -17.68 -12.51 -14.63
C ASN A 388 -18.41 -13.82 -14.22
N THR A 389 -17.73 -14.73 -13.52
CA THR A 389 -18.29 -15.98 -12.97
C THR A 389 -19.57 -15.77 -12.16
N TYR A 390 -19.70 -14.62 -11.48
CA TYR A 390 -20.89 -14.23 -10.72
C TYR A 390 -21.33 -12.80 -11.04
N PRO A 391 -22.18 -12.59 -12.07
CA PRO A 391 -22.58 -11.25 -12.55
C PRO A 391 -23.33 -10.35 -11.54
N ALA A 392 -23.79 -10.93 -10.43
CA ALA A 392 -24.43 -10.21 -9.33
C ALA A 392 -23.43 -9.56 -8.35
N LEU A 393 -22.14 -9.87 -8.46
CA LEU A 393 -21.07 -9.22 -7.71
C LEU A 393 -20.56 -8.00 -8.48
N HIS A 394 -19.81 -7.11 -7.81
CA HIS A 394 -19.23 -5.96 -8.49
C HIS A 394 -18.17 -6.39 -9.52
N GLY A 395 -17.37 -7.41 -9.19
CA GLY A 395 -16.55 -8.16 -10.14
C GLY A 395 -16.14 -9.53 -9.57
N SER A 396 -15.84 -10.47 -10.43
CA SER A 396 -15.52 -11.86 -10.10
C SER A 396 -14.64 -12.52 -11.15
N ALA A 397 -13.82 -13.48 -10.73
CA ALA A 397 -13.01 -14.30 -11.63
C ALA A 397 -12.68 -15.66 -11.02
N LEU A 398 -12.77 -16.71 -11.82
CA LEU A 398 -12.25 -18.04 -11.52
C LEU A 398 -10.93 -18.24 -12.26
N PHE A 399 -9.87 -18.58 -11.53
CA PHE A 399 -8.55 -18.84 -12.10
C PHE A 399 -8.06 -20.21 -11.64
N SER A 400 -7.70 -21.07 -12.60
CA SER A 400 -7.07 -22.37 -12.34
C SER A 400 -5.71 -22.48 -13.04
N ARG A 401 -4.74 -23.09 -12.36
CA ARG A 401 -3.43 -23.47 -12.90
C ARG A 401 -3.11 -24.90 -12.45
N GLY A 402 -3.39 -25.85 -13.34
CA GLY A 402 -3.62 -27.26 -12.96
C GLY A 402 -4.61 -27.35 -11.80
N ASP A 403 -4.31 -28.20 -10.82
CA ASP A 403 -5.16 -28.46 -9.64
C ASP A 403 -5.17 -27.32 -8.59
N THR A 404 -4.53 -26.19 -8.87
CA THR A 404 -4.68 -24.98 -8.05
C THR A 404 -5.76 -24.10 -8.64
N GLN A 405 -6.86 -23.90 -7.90
CA GLN A 405 -7.99 -23.07 -8.31
C GLN A 405 -8.34 -22.05 -7.22
N VAL A 406 -8.57 -20.80 -7.63
CA VAL A 406 -9.06 -19.73 -6.76
C VAL A 406 -10.25 -19.02 -7.38
N LEU A 407 -11.26 -18.74 -6.55
CA LEU A 407 -12.31 -17.79 -6.86
C LEU A 407 -11.93 -16.44 -6.24
N CYS A 408 -11.78 -15.41 -7.07
CA CYS A 408 -11.55 -14.05 -6.63
C CYS A 408 -12.80 -13.21 -6.87
N THR A 409 -13.15 -12.37 -5.88
CA THR A 409 -14.32 -11.48 -5.93
C THR A 409 -13.93 -10.09 -5.48
N VAL A 410 -14.54 -9.07 -6.08
CA VAL A 410 -14.28 -7.65 -5.77
C VAL A 410 -15.54 -7.01 -5.21
N THR A 411 -15.36 -6.22 -4.16
CA THR A 411 -16.38 -5.38 -3.57
C THR A 411 -15.86 -3.95 -3.43
N LEU A 412 -16.41 -3.04 -4.23
CA LEU A 412 -16.27 -1.60 -4.07
C LEU A 412 -17.12 -1.07 -2.90
N GLY A 413 -16.58 -0.11 -2.14
CA GLY A 413 -17.22 0.60 -1.03
C GLY A 413 -16.85 2.08 -0.98
N ALA A 414 -17.45 2.83 -0.06
CA ALA A 414 -17.16 4.27 0.09
C ALA A 414 -15.76 4.50 0.72
N PRO A 415 -15.13 5.68 0.57
CA PRO A 415 -13.90 6.02 1.29
C PRO A 415 -13.99 5.80 2.82
N GLY A 416 -15.17 6.03 3.40
CA GLY A 416 -15.43 5.77 4.82
C GLY A 416 -15.46 4.29 5.23
N ASP A 417 -15.51 3.36 4.28
CA ASP A 417 -15.40 1.91 4.51
C ASP A 417 -13.93 1.43 4.57
N ALA A 418 -12.95 2.31 4.34
CA ALA A 418 -11.53 1.97 4.43
C ALA A 418 -11.14 1.47 5.84
N GLN A 419 -10.36 0.40 5.90
CA GLN A 419 -9.96 -0.23 7.16
C GLN A 419 -9.03 0.71 7.93
N ARG A 420 -9.39 1.05 9.18
CA ARG A 420 -8.49 1.78 10.07
C ARG A 420 -7.38 0.86 10.58
N LEU A 421 -6.14 1.31 10.50
CA LEU A 421 -4.97 0.63 11.03
C LEU A 421 -4.58 1.24 12.38
N ASP A 422 -4.41 0.40 13.39
CA ASP A 422 -3.95 0.76 14.73
C ASP A 422 -2.48 0.31 14.88
N SER A 423 -1.60 0.82 14.03
CA SER A 423 -0.14 0.56 14.07
C SER A 423 0.62 1.84 14.40
N ILE A 424 1.82 1.69 14.93
CA ILE A 424 2.73 2.79 15.25
C ILE A 424 3.38 3.42 14.00
N VAL A 425 3.38 2.74 12.85
CA VAL A 425 3.99 3.24 11.60
C VAL A 425 3.11 2.93 10.38
N GLY A 426 3.28 3.74 9.33
CA GLY A 426 2.52 3.61 8.09
C GLY A 426 1.20 4.39 8.09
N PRO A 427 0.35 4.21 7.06
CA PRO A 427 -0.88 4.98 6.91
C PRO A 427 -1.93 4.59 7.97
N PRO A 428 -2.74 5.55 8.48
CA PRO A 428 -3.79 5.29 9.46
C PRO A 428 -5.00 4.53 8.87
N THR A 429 -5.10 4.45 7.55
CA THR A 429 -6.19 3.80 6.81
C THR A 429 -5.65 2.97 5.64
N LYS A 430 -6.39 1.91 5.31
CA LYS A 430 -6.10 0.95 4.25
C LYS A 430 -7.30 0.89 3.29
N ARG A 431 -7.13 1.57 2.13
CA ARG A 431 -8.11 1.70 1.03
C ARG A 431 -8.29 0.40 0.24
N PHE A 432 -7.21 -0.36 0.08
CA PHE A 432 -7.18 -1.62 -0.66
C PHE A 432 -6.93 -2.76 0.33
N MET A 433 -7.79 -3.78 0.32
CA MET A 433 -7.73 -4.92 1.24
C MET A 433 -7.86 -6.22 0.45
N LEU A 434 -6.94 -7.17 0.63
CA LEU A 434 -7.09 -8.53 0.10
C LEU A 434 -7.22 -9.55 1.24
N HIS A 435 -8.40 -10.15 1.34
CA HIS A 435 -8.67 -11.24 2.27
C HIS A 435 -8.54 -12.58 1.53
N TYR A 436 -7.54 -13.35 1.92
CA TYR A 436 -7.28 -14.70 1.40
C TYR A 436 -7.83 -15.74 2.39
N SER A 437 -8.52 -16.76 1.89
CA SER A 437 -9.09 -17.87 2.68
C SER A 437 -8.68 -19.22 2.10
N PHE A 438 -8.20 -20.12 2.97
CA PHE A 438 -7.76 -21.47 2.62
C PHE A 438 -8.64 -22.51 3.35
N PRO A 439 -9.84 -22.81 2.81
CA PRO A 439 -10.76 -23.74 3.45
C PRO A 439 -10.22 -25.19 3.37
N PRO A 440 -10.43 -26.03 4.40
CA PRO A 440 -9.90 -27.40 4.45
C PRO A 440 -10.29 -28.30 3.26
N PHE A 441 -11.47 -28.07 2.65
CA PHE A 441 -11.91 -28.82 1.47
C PHE A 441 -10.98 -28.65 0.26
N SER A 442 -10.23 -27.55 0.17
CA SER A 442 -9.31 -27.26 -0.96
C SER A 442 -8.12 -28.24 -1.07
N ILE A 443 -7.91 -29.05 -0.02
CA ILE A 443 -6.93 -30.13 0.04
C ILE A 443 -7.57 -31.48 0.45
N ASN A 444 -8.90 -31.57 0.44
CA ASN A 444 -9.69 -32.73 0.90
C ASN A 444 -9.47 -33.10 2.38
N GLU A 445 -9.34 -32.10 3.27
CA GLU A 445 -9.16 -32.31 4.72
C GLU A 445 -10.31 -31.76 5.56
N VAL A 446 -10.39 -32.19 6.83
CA VAL A 446 -11.29 -31.64 7.86
C VAL A 446 -10.48 -30.79 8.84
N GLY A 447 -10.77 -29.49 8.89
CA GLY A 447 -10.02 -28.54 9.73
C GLY A 447 -10.93 -27.63 10.58
N LYS A 448 -10.44 -27.23 11.76
CA LYS A 448 -11.11 -26.27 12.63
C LYS A 448 -10.93 -24.85 12.08
N ARG A 449 -12.02 -24.14 11.79
CA ARG A 449 -11.96 -22.68 11.51
C ARG A 449 -11.74 -21.92 12.81
N GLY A 450 -10.63 -21.19 12.90
CA GLY A 450 -10.22 -20.40 14.06
C GLY A 450 -10.23 -18.90 13.80
N GLY A 451 -9.43 -18.15 14.57
CA GLY A 451 -9.13 -16.74 14.29
C GLY A 451 -8.14 -16.56 13.13
N LEU A 452 -7.54 -15.36 13.01
CA LEU A 452 -6.58 -15.01 11.95
C LEU A 452 -5.42 -16.02 11.86
N ASN A 453 -5.36 -16.77 10.76
CA ASN A 453 -4.26 -17.70 10.48
C ASN A 453 -3.05 -16.93 9.91
N ARG A 454 -1.88 -17.13 10.51
CA ARG A 454 -0.62 -16.50 10.08
C ARG A 454 -0.29 -16.76 8.60
N ARG A 455 -0.60 -17.94 8.06
CA ARG A 455 -0.32 -18.28 6.65
C ARG A 455 -1.30 -17.61 5.70
N GLU A 456 -2.59 -17.59 6.04
CA GLU A 456 -3.62 -16.93 5.23
C GLU A 456 -3.37 -15.41 5.14
N VAL A 457 -3.07 -14.77 6.27
CA VAL A 457 -2.66 -13.36 6.31
C VAL A 457 -1.41 -13.13 5.45
N GLY A 458 -0.35 -13.94 5.62
CA GLY A 458 0.88 -13.80 4.84
C GLY A 458 0.70 -13.96 3.33
N HIS A 459 -0.16 -14.89 2.89
CA HIS A 459 -0.51 -15.08 1.48
C HIS A 459 -1.38 -13.92 0.96
N GLY A 460 -2.35 -13.45 1.76
CA GLY A 460 -3.21 -12.33 1.45
C GLY A 460 -2.41 -11.05 1.23
N THR A 461 -1.56 -10.67 2.18
CA THR A 461 -0.72 -9.46 2.07
C THR A 461 0.30 -9.55 0.92
N LEU A 462 0.80 -10.74 0.56
CA LEU A 462 1.65 -10.90 -0.63
C LEU A 462 0.88 -10.57 -1.92
N ALA A 463 -0.33 -11.13 -2.09
CA ALA A 463 -1.16 -10.85 -3.24
C ALA A 463 -1.64 -9.38 -3.25
N GLU A 464 -1.89 -8.80 -2.07
CA GLU A 464 -2.23 -7.39 -1.90
C GLU A 464 -1.10 -6.47 -2.38
N LYS A 465 0.14 -6.71 -1.94
CA LYS A 465 1.34 -5.98 -2.39
C LYS A 465 1.48 -5.98 -3.91
N ALA A 466 1.26 -7.14 -4.54
CA ALA A 466 1.39 -7.32 -5.99
C ALA A 466 0.36 -6.51 -6.77
N LEU A 467 -0.90 -6.49 -6.33
CA LEU A 467 -2.01 -5.82 -7.01
C LEU A 467 -2.09 -4.31 -6.72
N LEU A 468 -1.67 -3.88 -5.53
CA LEU A 468 -1.66 -2.46 -5.15
C LEU A 468 -0.78 -1.62 -6.10
N ALA A 469 0.26 -2.21 -6.69
CA ALA A 469 1.17 -1.55 -7.62
C ALA A 469 0.52 -1.11 -8.96
N VAL A 470 -0.61 -1.72 -9.36
CA VAL A 470 -1.35 -1.35 -10.60
C VAL A 470 -2.68 -0.65 -10.32
N LEU A 471 -3.06 -0.50 -9.05
CA LEU A 471 -4.30 0.16 -8.65
C LEU A 471 -4.22 1.68 -8.96
N PRO A 472 -5.27 2.31 -9.51
CA PRO A 472 -5.30 3.75 -9.76
C PRO A 472 -5.16 4.58 -8.47
N PRO A 473 -4.69 5.84 -8.56
CA PRO A 473 -4.72 6.80 -7.46
C PRO A 473 -6.11 6.99 -6.84
N GLU A 474 -6.17 7.49 -5.61
CA GLU A 474 -7.46 7.74 -4.93
C GLU A 474 -8.21 8.95 -5.54
N SER A 475 -7.49 9.92 -6.12
CA SER A 475 -8.09 11.02 -6.90
C SER A 475 -8.90 10.52 -8.10
N ASP A 476 -8.41 9.48 -8.76
CA ASP A 476 -8.89 9.00 -10.04
C ASP A 476 -9.93 7.88 -9.84
N PHE A 477 -9.78 7.14 -8.73
CA PHE A 477 -10.71 6.09 -8.32
C PHE A 477 -10.97 6.15 -6.80
N PRO A 478 -11.88 7.04 -6.35
CA PRO A 478 -12.13 7.36 -4.94
C PRO A 478 -12.99 6.29 -4.22
N TYR A 479 -12.73 5.01 -4.49
CA TYR A 479 -13.41 3.89 -3.86
C TYR A 479 -12.48 3.16 -2.89
N THR A 480 -13.06 2.64 -1.82
CA THR A 480 -12.47 1.56 -1.04
C THR A 480 -12.67 0.25 -1.81
N VAL A 481 -11.63 -0.57 -1.92
CA VAL A 481 -11.63 -1.78 -2.72
C VAL A 481 -11.27 -2.98 -1.85
N ARG A 482 -12.17 -3.96 -1.78
CA ARG A 482 -11.94 -5.23 -1.10
C ARG A 482 -11.91 -6.35 -2.13
N VAL A 483 -10.80 -7.09 -2.15
CA VAL A 483 -10.65 -8.35 -2.86
C VAL A 483 -10.84 -9.50 -1.87
N ASN A 484 -11.65 -10.49 -2.22
CA ASN A 484 -11.80 -11.73 -1.48
C ASN A 484 -11.31 -12.88 -2.38
N SER A 485 -10.25 -13.57 -1.97
CA SER A 485 -9.73 -14.76 -2.66
C SER A 485 -10.04 -16.00 -1.83
N GLU A 486 -10.86 -16.89 -2.38
CA GLU A 486 -11.20 -18.17 -1.78
C GLU A 486 -10.52 -19.28 -2.59
N VAL A 487 -9.66 -20.06 -1.92
CA VAL A 487 -9.00 -21.20 -2.55
C VAL A 487 -9.99 -22.35 -2.66
N MET A 488 -10.28 -22.77 -3.88
CA MET A 488 -11.22 -23.85 -4.18
C MET A 488 -10.51 -25.20 -4.28
N ALA A 489 -9.31 -25.21 -4.88
CA ALA A 489 -8.41 -26.35 -4.92
C ALA A 489 -6.95 -25.88 -4.80
N SER A 490 -6.07 -26.70 -4.24
CA SER A 490 -4.68 -26.31 -3.97
C SER A 490 -3.70 -27.44 -4.28
N ASP A 491 -2.87 -27.26 -5.31
CA ASP A 491 -1.68 -28.07 -5.53
C ASP A 491 -0.42 -27.26 -5.92
N GLY A 492 -0.31 -26.02 -5.45
CA GLY A 492 0.91 -25.22 -5.61
C GLY A 492 0.64 -23.72 -5.73
N SER A 493 1.26 -22.94 -4.85
CA SER A 493 1.29 -21.47 -4.89
C SER A 493 -0.07 -20.79 -5.18
N THR A 494 -1.06 -21.14 -4.36
CA THR A 494 -2.39 -20.52 -4.34
C THR A 494 -2.34 -18.99 -4.17
N SER A 495 -1.34 -18.44 -3.47
CA SER A 495 -1.15 -16.99 -3.36
C SER A 495 -0.81 -16.32 -4.69
N MET A 496 -0.10 -17.00 -5.59
CA MET A 496 0.17 -16.51 -6.94
C MET A 496 -1.05 -16.66 -7.85
N ALA A 497 -1.85 -17.73 -7.66
CA ALA A 497 -3.17 -17.82 -8.29
C ALA A 497 -4.11 -16.69 -7.83
N SER A 498 -4.09 -16.32 -6.54
CA SER A 498 -4.83 -15.17 -6.00
C SER A 498 -4.41 -13.82 -6.61
N VAL A 499 -3.15 -13.66 -7.02
CA VAL A 499 -2.71 -12.49 -7.80
C VAL A 499 -3.38 -12.47 -9.16
N CYS A 500 -3.29 -13.57 -9.92
CA CYS A 500 -3.88 -13.66 -11.26
C CYS A 500 -5.40 -13.47 -11.24
N GLY A 501 -6.11 -14.27 -10.44
CA GLY A 501 -7.57 -14.16 -10.29
C GLY A 501 -8.00 -12.81 -9.71
N GLY A 502 -7.23 -12.26 -8.77
CA GLY A 502 -7.47 -10.92 -8.24
C GLY A 502 -7.34 -9.84 -9.32
N SER A 503 -6.31 -9.92 -10.18
CA SER A 503 -6.12 -8.98 -11.29
C SER A 503 -7.29 -9.03 -12.29
N MET A 504 -7.75 -10.23 -12.66
CA MET A 504 -8.94 -10.40 -13.51
C MET A 504 -10.21 -9.85 -12.85
N ALA A 505 -10.45 -10.15 -11.57
CA ALA A 505 -11.63 -9.67 -10.86
C ALA A 505 -11.65 -8.13 -10.67
N LEU A 506 -10.49 -7.47 -10.60
CA LEU A 506 -10.39 -6.00 -10.55
C LEU A 506 -10.78 -5.37 -11.90
N MET A 507 -10.33 -5.94 -13.02
CA MET A 507 -10.76 -5.51 -14.36
C MET A 507 -12.24 -5.81 -14.62
N ASP A 508 -12.72 -6.97 -14.17
CA ASP A 508 -14.13 -7.37 -14.24
C ASP A 508 -15.04 -6.36 -13.51
N ALA A 509 -14.56 -5.85 -12.36
CA ALA A 509 -15.21 -4.79 -11.59
C ALA A 509 -15.16 -3.38 -12.21
N GLY A 510 -14.61 -3.24 -13.42
CA GLY A 510 -14.45 -1.97 -14.12
C GLY A 510 -13.48 -1.00 -13.43
N ILE A 511 -12.57 -1.50 -12.59
CA ILE A 511 -11.51 -0.69 -11.99
C ILE A 511 -10.45 -0.44 -13.08
N PRO A 512 -10.10 0.82 -13.39
CA PRO A 512 -9.08 1.14 -14.39
C PRO A 512 -7.67 0.88 -13.82
N VAL A 513 -7.33 -0.39 -13.65
CA VAL A 513 -5.97 -0.85 -13.33
C VAL A 513 -5.05 -0.62 -14.53
N ARG A 514 -3.78 -0.30 -14.26
CA ARG A 514 -2.83 0.11 -15.32
C ARG A 514 -2.46 -1.02 -16.29
N GLU A 515 -2.40 -2.25 -15.79
CA GLU A 515 -2.07 -3.47 -16.54
C GLU A 515 -2.47 -4.70 -15.70
N HIS A 516 -2.52 -5.88 -16.32
CA HIS A 516 -2.61 -7.14 -15.58
C HIS A 516 -1.34 -7.42 -14.74
N VAL A 517 -1.53 -8.09 -13.60
CA VAL A 517 -0.46 -8.63 -12.77
C VAL A 517 -0.64 -10.13 -12.68
N ALA A 518 0.38 -10.89 -13.05
CA ALA A 518 0.42 -12.34 -12.87
C ALA A 518 1.48 -12.72 -11.83
N GLY A 519 1.23 -13.84 -11.14
CA GLY A 519 2.16 -14.44 -10.18
C GLY A 519 2.60 -15.83 -10.60
N VAL A 520 3.86 -16.16 -10.36
CA VAL A 520 4.42 -17.51 -10.53
C VAL A 520 5.28 -17.90 -9.33
N SER A 521 5.36 -19.19 -9.02
CA SER A 521 6.31 -19.76 -8.06
C SER A 521 7.40 -20.53 -8.77
N VAL A 522 8.65 -20.23 -8.43
CA VAL A 522 9.84 -20.92 -8.88
C VAL A 522 10.47 -21.66 -7.71
N GLY A 523 10.88 -22.90 -7.92
CA GLY A 523 11.57 -23.71 -6.91
C GLY A 523 13.02 -24.00 -7.28
N LEU A 524 13.74 -24.54 -6.30
CA LEU A 524 15.10 -25.07 -6.48
C LEU A 524 15.16 -26.47 -5.87
N VAL A 525 15.78 -27.40 -6.59
CA VAL A 525 16.27 -28.67 -6.06
C VAL A 525 17.79 -28.67 -6.21
N SER A 526 18.50 -28.81 -5.09
CA SER A 526 19.97 -28.76 -5.05
C SER A 526 20.60 -30.03 -4.49
N GLN A 527 21.83 -30.33 -4.89
CA GLN A 527 22.68 -31.33 -4.28
C GLN A 527 23.77 -30.60 -3.49
N VAL A 528 23.72 -30.74 -2.17
CA VAL A 528 24.65 -30.10 -1.24
C VAL A 528 25.76 -31.08 -0.88
N ASP A 529 27.01 -30.63 -1.00
CA ASP A 529 28.17 -31.37 -0.52
C ASP A 529 28.14 -31.43 1.02
N SER A 530 28.22 -32.63 1.58
CA SER A 530 28.08 -32.87 3.03
C SER A 530 29.27 -32.37 3.85
N THR A 531 30.40 -32.06 3.22
CA THR A 531 31.65 -31.63 3.87
C THR A 531 31.80 -30.11 3.84
N THR A 532 31.47 -29.46 2.72
CA THR A 532 31.57 -28.01 2.55
C THR A 532 30.27 -27.26 2.84
N GLY A 533 29.12 -27.92 2.68
CA GLY A 533 27.81 -27.27 2.74
C GLY A 533 27.48 -26.42 1.50
N ASP A 534 28.23 -26.60 0.41
CA ASP A 534 28.04 -25.88 -0.85
C ASP A 534 27.21 -26.67 -1.87
N ILE A 535 26.56 -25.96 -2.77
CA ILE A 535 25.72 -26.55 -3.81
C ILE A 535 26.60 -27.00 -4.97
N SER A 536 26.67 -28.32 -5.18
CA SER A 536 27.46 -28.95 -6.25
C SER A 536 26.71 -29.03 -7.59
N ASN A 537 25.39 -29.18 -7.55
CA ASN A 537 24.50 -29.28 -8.72
C ASN A 537 23.09 -28.81 -8.32
N TYR A 538 22.32 -28.25 -9.24
CA TYR A 538 20.94 -27.82 -8.99
C TYR A 538 20.07 -27.78 -10.24
N ARG A 539 18.75 -27.74 -10.03
CA ARG A 539 17.73 -27.49 -11.04
C ARG A 539 16.72 -26.46 -10.54
N ILE A 540 16.39 -25.51 -11.40
CA ILE A 540 15.35 -24.50 -11.16
C ILE A 540 14.04 -25.03 -11.76
N LEU A 541 12.95 -24.94 -11.00
CA LEU A 541 11.63 -25.48 -11.36
C LEU A 541 10.60 -24.36 -11.50
N THR A 542 9.89 -24.31 -12.62
CA THR A 542 8.86 -23.30 -12.90
C THR A 542 7.47 -23.82 -12.57
N ASP A 543 6.66 -22.97 -11.95
CA ASP A 543 5.30 -23.30 -11.49
C ASP A 543 5.25 -24.61 -10.69
N ILE A 544 5.90 -24.59 -9.53
CA ILE A 544 6.03 -25.75 -8.64
C ILE A 544 4.69 -26.27 -8.09
N LEU A 545 4.61 -27.59 -7.99
CA LEU A 545 3.56 -28.32 -7.27
C LEU A 545 3.71 -28.17 -5.75
N GLY A 546 2.66 -28.48 -4.99
CA GLY A 546 2.72 -28.53 -3.52
C GLY A 546 3.75 -29.54 -2.99
N LEU A 547 3.93 -30.66 -3.71
CA LEU A 547 4.94 -31.67 -3.41
C LEU A 547 6.37 -31.19 -3.71
N GLU A 548 6.56 -30.46 -4.82
CA GLU A 548 7.84 -29.91 -5.25
C GLU A 548 8.28 -28.75 -4.35
N ASP A 549 7.35 -27.90 -3.86
CA ASP A 549 7.61 -27.01 -2.73
C ASP A 549 8.12 -27.84 -1.56
N HIS A 550 7.27 -28.72 -1.00
CA HIS A 550 7.53 -29.45 0.25
C HIS A 550 8.93 -30.08 0.30
N LEU A 551 9.34 -30.73 -0.79
CA LEU A 551 10.60 -31.49 -0.92
C LEU A 551 11.77 -30.70 -1.53
N GLY A 552 11.50 -29.55 -2.14
CA GLY A 552 12.49 -28.60 -2.65
C GLY A 552 13.25 -27.86 -1.54
N ASP A 553 14.16 -26.98 -1.96
CA ASP A 553 15.00 -26.15 -1.08
C ASP A 553 14.61 -24.68 -1.07
N MET A 554 13.93 -24.23 -2.14
CA MET A 554 13.53 -22.85 -2.38
C MET A 554 12.07 -22.79 -2.82
N ASP A 555 11.34 -21.81 -2.30
CA ASP A 555 9.99 -21.43 -2.73
C ASP A 555 10.01 -19.92 -3.02
N PHE A 556 10.17 -19.57 -4.29
CA PHE A 556 10.37 -18.20 -4.77
C PHE A 556 9.14 -17.71 -5.53
N LYS A 557 8.29 -16.94 -4.87
CA LYS A 557 7.06 -16.37 -5.43
C LYS A 557 7.38 -15.01 -6.02
N ILE A 558 7.07 -14.80 -7.30
CA ILE A 558 7.30 -13.55 -8.02
C ILE A 558 6.00 -13.14 -8.71
N ALA A 559 5.59 -11.89 -8.51
CA ALA A 559 4.46 -11.27 -9.17
C ALA A 559 4.87 -9.98 -9.88
N GLY A 560 4.22 -9.66 -11.00
CA GLY A 560 4.52 -8.49 -11.80
C GLY A 560 3.68 -8.34 -13.06
N THR A 561 3.91 -7.23 -13.76
CA THR A 561 3.35 -6.90 -15.08
C THR A 561 4.33 -7.34 -16.19
N ARG A 562 4.07 -6.94 -17.44
CA ARG A 562 5.06 -7.07 -18.53
C ARG A 562 6.23 -6.08 -18.37
N LYS A 563 6.02 -4.96 -17.68
CA LYS A 563 7.04 -3.91 -17.46
C LYS A 563 8.04 -4.23 -16.34
N GLY A 564 7.60 -4.93 -15.29
CA GLY A 564 8.45 -5.28 -14.16
C GLY A 564 7.74 -5.98 -13.01
N ILE A 565 8.49 -6.20 -11.94
CA ILE A 565 8.09 -6.92 -10.73
C ILE A 565 7.34 -5.99 -9.78
N THR A 566 6.25 -6.47 -9.21
CA THR A 566 5.43 -5.75 -8.22
C THR A 566 5.53 -6.33 -6.81
N ALA A 567 5.73 -7.64 -6.68
CA ALA A 567 6.01 -8.26 -5.38
C ALA A 567 6.85 -9.54 -5.49
N ILE A 568 7.60 -9.85 -4.42
CA ILE A 568 8.34 -11.10 -4.26
C ILE A 568 8.19 -11.62 -2.83
N GLN A 569 8.17 -12.94 -2.70
CA GLN A 569 8.42 -13.62 -1.44
C GLN A 569 9.31 -14.84 -1.68
N LEU A 570 10.53 -14.81 -1.13
CA LEU A 570 11.48 -15.92 -1.18
C LEU A 570 11.57 -16.61 0.19
N ASP A 571 11.22 -17.88 0.22
CA ASP A 571 11.41 -18.77 1.37
C ASP A 571 12.48 -19.83 1.04
N ILE A 572 13.43 -20.01 1.95
CA ILE A 572 14.55 -20.95 1.81
C ILE A 572 14.53 -21.91 2.98
N LYS A 573 14.63 -23.21 2.68
CA LYS A 573 14.58 -24.32 3.65
C LYS A 573 15.94 -24.80 4.18
N PRO A 574 17.03 -24.88 3.40
CA PRO A 574 18.37 -25.09 3.95
C PRO A 574 18.89 -23.83 4.66
N ALA A 575 20.10 -23.90 5.21
CA ALA A 575 20.83 -22.79 5.82
C ALA A 575 21.33 -21.73 4.78
N GLY A 576 20.44 -21.34 3.87
CA GLY A 576 20.62 -20.33 2.85
C GLY A 576 21.05 -20.87 1.48
N ILE A 577 20.90 -20.03 0.45
CA ILE A 577 21.29 -20.28 -0.94
C ILE A 577 22.14 -19.09 -1.46
N PRO A 578 23.22 -19.32 -2.23
CA PRO A 578 23.99 -18.24 -2.87
C PRO A 578 23.12 -17.28 -3.68
N LEU A 579 23.40 -15.97 -3.57
CA LEU A 579 22.57 -14.93 -4.20
C LEU A 579 22.50 -15.06 -5.73
N ASP A 580 23.57 -15.50 -6.40
CA ASP A 580 23.57 -15.59 -7.86
C ASP A 580 22.61 -16.65 -8.41
N ILE A 581 22.38 -17.77 -7.71
CA ILE A 581 21.37 -18.79 -8.07
C ILE A 581 19.95 -18.19 -7.98
N ILE A 582 19.69 -17.38 -6.96
CA ILE A 582 18.41 -16.67 -6.80
C ILE A 582 18.23 -15.65 -7.94
N CYS A 583 19.30 -14.97 -8.36
CA CYS A 583 19.25 -14.05 -9.49
C CYS A 583 18.99 -14.76 -10.82
N GLU A 584 19.57 -15.95 -11.04
CA GLU A 584 19.35 -16.77 -12.24
C GLU A 584 17.86 -17.11 -12.41
N SER A 585 17.19 -17.44 -11.31
CA SER A 585 15.78 -17.83 -11.30
C SER A 585 14.77 -16.71 -11.67
N LEU A 586 15.21 -15.45 -11.79
CA LEU A 586 14.37 -14.33 -12.24
C LEU A 586 13.96 -14.45 -13.72
N GLU A 587 14.82 -14.97 -14.60
CA GLU A 587 14.50 -15.05 -16.04
C GLU A 587 13.48 -16.15 -16.38
N PRO A 588 13.59 -17.40 -15.85
CA PRO A 588 12.51 -18.39 -15.94
C PRO A 588 11.18 -17.86 -15.39
N ALA A 589 11.21 -17.16 -14.24
CA ALA A 589 10.03 -16.53 -13.67
C ALA A 589 9.41 -15.47 -14.60
N ARG A 590 10.23 -14.65 -15.26
CA ARG A 590 9.75 -13.63 -16.22
C ARG A 590 9.07 -14.27 -17.43
N LYS A 591 9.65 -15.33 -17.99
CA LYS A 591 9.05 -16.09 -19.11
C LYS A 591 7.69 -16.67 -18.71
N ALA A 592 7.64 -17.38 -17.58
CA ALA A 592 6.41 -18.00 -17.07
C ALA A 592 5.33 -16.97 -16.72
N ARG A 593 5.71 -15.85 -16.08
CA ARG A 593 4.83 -14.69 -15.82
C ARG A 593 4.22 -14.16 -17.10
N THR A 594 5.01 -14.05 -18.17
CA THR A 594 4.56 -13.55 -19.48
C THR A 594 3.54 -14.48 -20.13
N GLN A 595 3.78 -15.80 -20.11
CA GLN A 595 2.82 -16.81 -20.61
C GLN A 595 1.47 -16.75 -19.86
N ILE A 596 1.50 -16.55 -18.53
CA ILE A 596 0.29 -16.44 -17.72
C ILE A 596 -0.47 -15.14 -18.05
N LEU A 597 0.24 -14.01 -18.21
CA LEU A 597 -0.36 -12.73 -18.64
C LEU A 597 -1.04 -12.87 -20.00
N GLU A 598 -0.42 -13.55 -20.97
CA GLU A 598 -1.01 -13.79 -22.29
C GLU A 598 -2.31 -14.59 -22.24
N ARG A 599 -2.42 -15.58 -21.34
CA ARG A 599 -3.67 -16.32 -21.14
C ARG A 599 -4.75 -15.46 -20.45
N MET A 600 -4.36 -14.59 -19.53
CA MET A 600 -5.28 -13.66 -18.85
C MET A 600 -5.82 -12.59 -19.81
N ASP A 601 -4.94 -12.01 -20.65
CA ASP A 601 -5.31 -11.01 -21.67
C ASP A 601 -6.31 -11.55 -22.69
N GLN A 602 -6.29 -12.86 -22.99
CA GLN A 602 -7.28 -13.52 -23.85
C GLN A 602 -8.69 -13.59 -23.25
N GLU A 603 -8.80 -13.55 -21.92
CA GLU A 603 -10.08 -13.58 -21.20
C GLU A 603 -10.60 -12.17 -20.93
N ILE A 604 -9.74 -11.26 -20.43
CA ILE A 604 -10.12 -9.88 -20.11
C ILE A 604 -8.96 -8.89 -20.32
N SER A 605 -8.68 -8.54 -21.57
CA SER A 605 -7.61 -7.59 -21.95
C SER A 605 -7.73 -6.16 -21.40
N ALA A 606 -8.90 -5.75 -20.91
CA ALA A 606 -9.13 -4.41 -20.37
C ALA A 606 -10.24 -4.41 -19.31
N ALA A 607 -10.21 -3.42 -18.42
CA ALA A 607 -11.28 -3.18 -17.45
C ALA A 607 -12.63 -2.98 -18.16
N ARG A 608 -13.69 -3.63 -17.64
CA ARG A 608 -15.04 -3.49 -18.22
C ARG A 608 -15.52 -2.04 -18.13
N ALA A 609 -16.25 -1.60 -19.15
CA ALA A 609 -17.04 -0.38 -19.04
C ALA A 609 -18.00 -0.52 -17.84
N ILE A 610 -18.06 0.51 -16.99
CA ILE A 610 -18.85 0.51 -15.76
C ILE A 610 -20.34 0.65 -16.12
N ASN A 611 -20.98 -0.44 -16.55
CA ASN A 611 -22.38 -0.45 -16.98
C ASN A 611 -23.36 -0.13 -15.83
N ASP A 612 -24.58 0.30 -16.18
CA ASP A 612 -25.55 0.91 -15.24
C ASP A 612 -26.25 -0.06 -14.28
N GLY A 613 -26.05 -1.37 -14.45
CA GLY A 613 -26.83 -2.42 -13.76
C GLY A 613 -26.30 -2.94 -12.42
N SER A 614 -24.97 -3.03 -12.24
CA SER A 614 -24.36 -3.78 -11.11
C SER A 614 -23.27 -3.02 -10.33
N ALA A 615 -22.47 -2.19 -11.01
CA ALA A 615 -21.33 -1.53 -10.39
C ALA A 615 -21.75 -0.25 -9.61
N PRO A 616 -21.37 -0.12 -8.32
CA PRO A 616 -21.84 0.94 -7.46
C PRO A 616 -21.29 2.30 -7.92
N ARG A 617 -22.21 3.24 -8.10
CA ARG A 617 -21.90 4.63 -8.43
C ARG A 617 -21.43 5.36 -7.17
N LEU A 618 -20.49 6.28 -7.35
CA LEU A 618 -20.02 7.19 -6.31
C LEU A 618 -20.12 8.62 -6.82
N ALA A 619 -20.75 9.49 -6.03
CA ALA A 619 -20.81 10.93 -6.30
C ALA A 619 -20.21 11.68 -5.12
N THR A 620 -19.23 12.53 -5.39
CA THR A 620 -18.64 13.45 -4.40
C THR A 620 -19.13 14.86 -4.68
N LEU A 621 -19.88 15.43 -3.73
CA LEU A 621 -20.44 16.77 -3.80
C LEU A 621 -19.78 17.64 -2.72
N SER A 622 -19.38 18.87 -3.04
CA SER A 622 -18.88 19.81 -2.04
C SER A 622 -20.01 20.71 -1.53
N PHE A 623 -20.03 20.95 -0.22
CA PHE A 623 -21.04 21.78 0.43
C PHE A 623 -20.42 22.60 1.57
N SER A 624 -21.04 23.75 1.88
CA SER A 624 -20.65 24.55 3.05
C SER A 624 -20.87 23.80 4.36
N SER A 625 -20.10 24.16 5.39
CA SER A 625 -20.11 23.47 6.69
C SER A 625 -21.48 23.46 7.39
N ASP A 626 -22.28 24.52 7.20
CA ASP A 626 -23.63 24.60 7.77
C ASP A 626 -24.63 23.71 7.04
N SER A 627 -24.51 23.59 5.71
CA SER A 627 -25.30 22.67 4.89
C SER A 627 -24.98 21.20 5.22
N LEU A 628 -23.70 20.86 5.41
CA LEU A 628 -23.29 19.54 5.87
C LEU A 628 -23.81 19.23 7.28
N ARG A 629 -23.85 20.21 8.19
CA ARG A 629 -24.40 20.04 9.54
C ARG A 629 -25.90 19.68 9.48
N LYS A 630 -26.70 20.34 8.64
CA LYS A 630 -28.11 19.97 8.40
C LYS A 630 -28.23 18.54 7.85
N LEU A 631 -27.42 18.22 6.84
CA LEU A 631 -27.47 16.90 6.21
C LEU A 631 -27.13 15.76 7.18
N LEU A 632 -26.22 15.99 8.13
CA LEU A 632 -25.78 14.99 9.11
C LEU A 632 -26.94 14.45 9.97
N PHE A 633 -27.91 15.29 10.31
CA PHE A 633 -29.13 14.87 11.03
C PHE A 633 -30.09 14.06 10.15
N HIS A 634 -30.17 14.37 8.86
CA HIS A 634 -31.05 13.66 7.92
C HIS A 634 -30.40 12.44 7.25
N ARG A 635 -29.08 12.24 7.42
CA ARG A 635 -28.30 11.13 6.84
C ARG A 635 -29.04 9.78 6.89
N LYS A 636 -29.42 9.32 8.09
CA LYS A 636 -30.10 8.01 8.26
C LYS A 636 -31.42 7.93 7.49
N LYS A 637 -32.16 9.03 7.35
CA LYS A 637 -33.42 9.10 6.60
C LYS A 637 -33.18 9.10 5.07
N ILE A 638 -32.06 9.65 4.61
CA ILE A 638 -31.63 9.51 3.20
C ILE A 638 -31.23 8.06 2.94
N GLU A 639 -30.36 7.48 3.77
CA GLU A 639 -29.87 6.10 3.63
C GLU A 639 -31.00 5.06 3.67
N GLN A 640 -31.97 5.21 4.59
CA GLN A 640 -33.12 4.29 4.70
C GLN A 640 -34.09 4.33 3.52
N GLU A 641 -34.39 5.52 2.98
CA GLU A 641 -35.38 5.64 1.88
C GLU A 641 -34.77 5.40 0.50
N THR A 642 -33.46 5.62 0.32
CA THR A 642 -32.79 5.49 -0.99
C THR A 642 -31.95 4.22 -1.12
N GLY A 643 -31.58 3.58 -0.01
CA GLY A 643 -30.63 2.46 0.01
C GLY A 643 -29.18 2.85 -0.33
N ALA A 644 -28.90 4.13 -0.59
CA ALA A 644 -27.55 4.64 -0.76
C ALA A 644 -26.84 4.77 0.60
N ARG A 645 -25.51 4.72 0.60
CA ARG A 645 -24.67 5.10 1.75
C ARG A 645 -24.20 6.54 1.59
N VAL A 646 -24.17 7.29 2.69
CA VAL A 646 -23.83 8.70 2.69
C VAL A 646 -22.72 8.97 3.70
N SER A 647 -21.55 9.39 3.25
CA SER A 647 -20.38 9.70 4.09
C SER A 647 -20.06 11.20 3.99
N VAL A 648 -19.69 11.82 5.12
CA VAL A 648 -19.35 13.25 5.20
C VAL A 648 -17.92 13.36 5.73
N ASN A 649 -17.02 13.92 4.94
CA ASN A 649 -15.63 14.20 5.32
C ASN A 649 -15.30 15.65 4.93
N ASP A 650 -14.93 16.48 5.90
CA ASP A 650 -14.27 17.80 5.75
C ASP A 650 -14.64 18.63 4.49
N GLY A 651 -15.91 19.04 4.40
CA GLY A 651 -16.40 19.89 3.28
C GLY A 651 -16.92 19.11 2.06
N THR A 652 -16.83 17.78 2.08
CA THR A 652 -17.32 16.89 1.02
C THR A 652 -18.33 15.88 1.52
N LEU A 653 -19.31 15.59 0.66
CA LEU A 653 -20.31 14.55 0.80
C LEU A 653 -20.05 13.48 -0.26
N THR A 654 -19.72 12.27 0.17
CA THR A 654 -19.62 11.11 -0.71
C THR A 654 -20.88 10.26 -0.59
N ILE A 655 -21.65 10.16 -1.68
CA ILE A 655 -22.80 9.27 -1.81
C ILE A 655 -22.33 8.04 -2.58
N VAL A 656 -22.71 6.84 -2.13
CA VAL A 656 -22.49 5.57 -2.86
C VAL A 656 -23.80 4.82 -2.98
N ALA A 657 -24.21 4.49 -4.21
CA ALA A 657 -25.46 3.79 -4.50
C ALA A 657 -25.23 2.61 -5.45
N LYS A 658 -26.02 1.54 -5.31
CA LYS A 658 -25.86 0.32 -6.11
C LYS A 658 -26.10 0.52 -7.61
N THR A 659 -27.02 1.40 -7.97
CA THR A 659 -27.40 1.68 -9.36
C THR A 659 -27.60 3.18 -9.57
N GLN A 660 -27.47 3.64 -10.82
CA GLN A 660 -27.65 5.06 -11.18
C GLN A 660 -29.01 5.63 -10.71
N PRO A 661 -30.18 4.96 -10.90
CA PRO A 661 -31.46 5.53 -10.45
C PRO A 661 -31.62 5.65 -8.93
N LEU A 662 -30.82 4.91 -8.13
CA LEU A 662 -30.76 5.09 -6.68
C LEU A 662 -29.80 6.22 -6.29
N MET A 663 -28.73 6.44 -7.07
CA MET A 663 -27.86 7.60 -6.93
C MET A 663 -28.63 8.89 -7.18
N ASP A 664 -29.36 8.97 -8.30
CA ASP A 664 -30.09 10.18 -8.70
C ASP A 664 -31.13 10.59 -7.64
N LYS A 665 -31.87 9.62 -7.10
CA LYS A 665 -32.80 9.83 -5.96
C LYS A 665 -32.10 10.28 -4.68
N ALA A 666 -30.89 9.79 -4.41
CA ALA A 666 -30.10 10.22 -3.26
C ALA A 666 -29.58 11.65 -3.43
N ILE A 667 -29.09 12.00 -4.62
CA ILE A 667 -28.66 13.36 -4.98
C ILE A 667 -29.83 14.33 -4.91
N GLU A 668 -30.97 14.03 -5.57
CA GLU A 668 -32.18 14.87 -5.54
C GLU A 668 -32.62 15.17 -4.10
N LYS A 669 -32.63 14.15 -3.24
CA LYS A 669 -33.01 14.31 -1.83
C LYS A 669 -31.99 15.08 -1.00
N VAL A 670 -30.70 14.92 -1.28
CA VAL A 670 -29.62 15.72 -0.69
C VAL A 670 -29.77 17.19 -1.07
N GLU A 671 -29.95 17.48 -2.36
CA GLU A 671 -30.19 18.84 -2.87
C GLU A 671 -31.45 19.47 -2.28
N PHE A 672 -32.53 18.69 -2.14
CA PHE A 672 -33.78 19.15 -1.53
C PHE A 672 -33.62 19.53 -0.05
N LEU A 673 -32.80 18.79 0.70
CA LEU A 673 -32.59 19.00 2.15
C LEU A 673 -31.54 20.08 2.47
N VAL A 674 -30.49 20.18 1.65
CA VAL A 674 -29.52 21.30 1.74
C VAL A 674 -30.19 22.60 1.29
N GLY A 675 -31.07 22.49 0.30
CA GLY A 675 -31.64 23.60 -0.44
C GLY A 675 -30.64 24.07 -1.49
N ARG A 676 -31.03 24.01 -2.77
CA ARG A 676 -30.33 24.77 -3.82
C ARG A 676 -30.32 26.24 -3.42
N GLU A 677 -29.18 26.92 -3.57
CA GLU A 677 -29.16 28.38 -3.47
C GLU A 677 -30.18 28.96 -4.45
N ILE A 678 -30.96 29.93 -3.97
CA ILE A 678 -32.12 30.43 -4.70
C ILE A 678 -31.64 31.47 -5.70
N GLU A 679 -31.27 31.00 -6.88
CA GLU A 679 -30.98 31.85 -8.03
C GLU A 679 -32.23 32.65 -8.42
N VAL A 680 -32.09 33.98 -8.38
CA VAL A 680 -33.11 34.91 -8.86
C VAL A 680 -33.41 34.62 -10.33
N GLY A 681 -34.68 34.37 -10.64
CA GLY A 681 -35.13 34.03 -11.98
C GLY A 681 -35.33 32.53 -12.26
N ARG A 682 -35.02 31.61 -11.35
CA ARG A 682 -35.42 30.18 -11.47
C ARG A 682 -36.84 29.93 -10.95
N THR A 683 -37.46 28.87 -11.47
CA THR A 683 -38.81 28.41 -11.09
C THR A 683 -38.71 27.21 -10.14
N TYR A 684 -39.40 27.28 -9.01
CA TYR A 684 -39.43 26.27 -7.95
C TYR A 684 -40.87 25.78 -7.75
N LYS A 685 -41.03 24.48 -7.42
CA LYS A 685 -42.31 23.94 -6.95
C LYS A 685 -42.40 24.07 -5.44
N GLY A 686 -43.48 24.64 -4.93
CA GLY A 686 -43.70 24.85 -3.50
C GLY A 686 -45.15 24.64 -3.10
N THR A 687 -45.38 24.32 -1.83
CA THR A 687 -46.70 24.08 -1.25
C THR A 687 -47.08 25.22 -0.31
N VAL A 688 -48.31 25.71 -0.41
CA VAL A 688 -48.79 26.87 0.35
C VAL A 688 -48.98 26.48 1.81
N SER A 689 -48.18 27.07 2.71
CA SER A 689 -48.16 26.73 4.13
C SER A 689 -49.10 27.60 4.96
N SER A 690 -49.26 28.88 4.61
CA SER A 690 -50.28 29.76 5.21
C SER A 690 -50.65 30.92 4.28
N ILE A 691 -51.87 31.44 4.45
CA ILE A 691 -52.38 32.59 3.69
C ILE A 691 -52.63 33.74 4.66
N LYS A 692 -52.25 34.96 4.26
CA LYS A 692 -52.58 36.21 4.94
C LYS A 692 -53.11 37.22 3.93
N GLU A 693 -53.71 38.30 4.41
CA GLU A 693 -54.36 39.33 3.58
C GLU A 693 -53.43 39.96 2.52
N TYR A 694 -52.12 40.04 2.80
CA TYR A 694 -51.11 40.62 1.91
C TYR A 694 -50.37 39.60 1.02
N GLY A 695 -50.59 38.29 1.19
CA GLY A 695 -49.91 37.27 0.40
C GLY A 695 -49.95 35.86 1.00
N ALA A 696 -49.50 34.89 0.20
CA ALA A 696 -49.35 33.50 0.62
C ALA A 696 -47.89 33.19 0.98
N PHE A 697 -47.69 32.51 2.10
CA PHE A 697 -46.40 31.87 2.41
C PHE A 697 -46.36 30.51 1.74
N VAL A 698 -45.31 30.27 0.98
CA VAL A 698 -45.10 29.02 0.24
C VAL A 698 -43.82 28.39 0.74
N GLU A 699 -43.92 27.12 1.14
CA GLU A 699 -42.78 26.30 1.57
C GLU A 699 -42.24 25.52 0.37
N PHE A 700 -40.94 25.58 0.16
CA PHE A 700 -40.22 24.89 -0.92
C PHE A 700 -38.80 24.53 -0.47
N ASN A 701 -38.12 23.67 -1.24
CA ASN A 701 -36.74 23.22 -0.99
C ASN A 701 -36.47 22.83 0.49
N GLY A 702 -37.22 21.86 1.01
CA GLY A 702 -36.91 21.22 2.30
C GLY A 702 -37.12 22.04 3.57
N GLY A 703 -37.88 23.14 3.52
CA GLY A 703 -38.26 23.93 4.70
C GLY A 703 -38.01 25.43 4.60
N GLN A 704 -37.67 25.96 3.42
CA GLN A 704 -37.53 27.39 3.20
C GLN A 704 -38.90 28.02 2.87
N GLN A 705 -39.19 29.17 3.47
CA GLN A 705 -40.45 29.89 3.23
C GLN A 705 -40.20 31.14 2.38
N GLY A 706 -40.97 31.27 1.31
CA GLY A 706 -41.00 32.47 0.45
C GLY A 706 -42.36 33.14 0.50
N LEU A 707 -42.37 34.46 0.31
CA LEU A 707 -43.59 35.26 0.26
C LEU A 707 -44.02 35.46 -1.19
N LEU A 708 -45.21 34.95 -1.53
CA LEU A 708 -45.94 35.26 -2.75
C LEU A 708 -46.89 36.44 -2.45
N HIS A 709 -46.48 37.64 -2.83
CA HIS A 709 -47.25 38.87 -2.58
C HIS A 709 -48.51 38.93 -3.46
N ILE A 710 -49.58 39.57 -2.97
CA ILE A 710 -50.87 39.63 -3.68
C ILE A 710 -50.76 40.20 -5.12
N SER A 711 -49.84 41.13 -5.36
CA SER A 711 -49.59 41.74 -6.69
C SER A 711 -48.92 40.80 -7.73
N GLU A 712 -48.42 39.66 -7.29
CA GLU A 712 -47.63 38.70 -8.08
C GLU A 712 -48.36 37.36 -8.31
N LEU A 713 -49.64 37.29 -7.94
CA LEU A 713 -50.52 36.13 -8.15
C LEU A 713 -51.01 35.99 -9.59
N SER A 714 -51.44 37.09 -10.22
CA SER A 714 -52.05 37.09 -11.55
C SER A 714 -51.74 38.37 -12.33
N TYR A 715 -52.10 38.41 -13.61
CA TYR A 715 -52.18 39.65 -14.40
C TYR A 715 -53.46 40.44 -14.15
N GLU A 716 -54.50 39.79 -13.60
CA GLU A 716 -55.79 40.40 -13.25
C GLU A 716 -55.80 40.89 -11.80
N PRO A 717 -56.59 41.92 -11.45
CA PRO A 717 -56.64 42.48 -10.10
C PRO A 717 -57.33 41.52 -9.11
N VAL A 718 -56.54 40.90 -8.24
CA VAL A 718 -57.01 39.98 -7.19
C VAL A 718 -57.31 40.74 -5.91
N THR A 719 -58.58 40.74 -5.47
CA THR A 719 -59.01 41.41 -4.21
C THR A 719 -58.80 40.57 -2.96
N LYS A 720 -58.70 39.24 -3.04
CA LYS A 720 -58.38 38.36 -1.91
C LYS A 720 -57.47 37.22 -2.36
N VAL A 721 -56.41 36.95 -1.60
CA VAL A 721 -55.45 35.86 -1.88
C VAL A 721 -56.15 34.48 -1.88
N SER A 722 -57.14 34.30 -1.00
CA SER A 722 -57.92 33.07 -0.85
C SER A 722 -58.73 32.66 -2.09
N ASP A 723 -58.97 33.58 -3.02
CA ASP A 723 -59.77 33.31 -4.22
C ASP A 723 -58.95 32.63 -5.33
N VAL A 724 -57.61 32.66 -5.22
CA VAL A 724 -56.66 32.15 -6.23
C VAL A 724 -55.82 30.98 -5.71
N VAL A 725 -55.63 30.90 -4.39
CA VAL A 725 -54.70 29.95 -3.76
C VAL A 725 -55.30 29.34 -2.48
N THR A 726 -55.21 28.02 -2.36
CA THR A 726 -55.67 27.27 -1.17
C THR A 726 -54.49 26.78 -0.33
N VAL A 727 -54.63 26.73 1.00
CA VAL A 727 -53.63 26.11 1.88
C VAL A 727 -53.44 24.64 1.51
N GLY A 728 -52.19 24.20 1.37
CA GLY A 728 -51.84 22.86 0.89
C GLY A 728 -51.76 22.69 -0.64
N GLN A 729 -52.07 23.72 -1.43
CA GLN A 729 -51.92 23.68 -2.88
C GLN A 729 -50.45 23.76 -3.31
N THR A 730 -50.04 22.89 -4.24
CA THR A 730 -48.70 22.94 -4.85
C THR A 730 -48.71 23.82 -6.10
N LEU A 731 -47.82 24.81 -6.15
CA LEU A 731 -47.69 25.79 -7.24
C LEU A 731 -46.26 25.82 -7.79
N SER A 732 -46.11 26.16 -9.06
CA SER A 732 -44.80 26.46 -9.67
C SER A 732 -44.60 27.97 -9.70
N LEU A 733 -43.55 28.47 -9.05
CA LEU A 733 -43.35 29.88 -8.73
C LEU A 733 -41.92 30.31 -9.08
N ARG A 734 -41.76 31.51 -9.67
CA ARG A 734 -40.45 32.06 -10.00
C ARG A 734 -39.90 32.92 -8.86
N CYS A 735 -38.64 32.74 -8.48
CA CYS A 735 -37.97 33.69 -7.59
C CYS A 735 -37.73 35.02 -8.31
N ILE A 736 -38.18 36.14 -7.73
CA ILE A 736 -37.98 37.50 -8.27
C ILE A 736 -36.81 38.22 -7.60
N GLY A 737 -36.42 37.80 -6.39
CA GLY A 737 -35.39 38.46 -5.61
C GLY A 737 -35.42 38.07 -4.13
N GLN A 738 -34.45 38.55 -3.38
CA GLN A 738 -34.35 38.41 -1.93
C GLN A 738 -34.44 39.79 -1.28
N ASP A 739 -35.13 39.89 -0.15
CA ASP A 739 -35.28 41.13 0.61
C ASP A 739 -34.04 41.40 1.50
N VAL A 740 -33.88 42.63 1.99
CA VAL A 740 -32.72 43.06 2.81
C VAL A 740 -32.56 42.24 4.12
N ARG A 741 -33.62 41.51 4.53
CA ARG A 741 -33.64 40.59 5.68
C ARG A 741 -33.50 39.11 5.32
N GLY A 742 -33.16 38.78 4.07
CA GLY A 742 -32.99 37.39 3.59
C GLY A 742 -34.28 36.67 3.14
N ASN A 743 -35.44 37.32 3.22
CA ASN A 743 -36.73 36.71 2.83
C ASN A 743 -36.85 36.61 1.29
N ILE A 744 -37.27 35.46 0.78
CA ILE A 744 -37.41 35.22 -0.68
C ILE A 744 -38.75 35.75 -1.19
N LYS A 745 -38.73 36.51 -2.30
CA LYS A 745 -39.92 37.01 -3.02
C LYS A 745 -40.24 36.10 -4.22
N LEU A 746 -41.45 35.59 -4.28
CA LEU A 746 -41.94 34.67 -5.31
C LEU A 746 -43.02 35.30 -6.18
N SER A 747 -43.08 34.90 -7.47
CA SER A 747 -44.13 35.29 -8.42
C SER A 747 -44.75 34.08 -9.11
N LEU A 748 -46.09 34.08 -9.21
CA LEU A 748 -46.86 33.18 -10.06
C LEU A 748 -47.12 33.84 -11.44
N LYS A 749 -47.27 35.16 -11.46
CA LYS A 749 -47.41 36.00 -12.66
C LYS A 749 -46.25 35.84 -13.65
N ALA A 750 -45.02 35.71 -13.15
CA ALA A 750 -43.82 35.51 -13.98
C ALA A 750 -43.73 34.12 -14.65
N THR A 751 -44.58 33.17 -14.27
CA THR A 751 -44.74 31.84 -14.89
C THR A 751 -45.98 31.73 -15.78
N LEU A 752 -46.90 32.69 -15.71
CA LEU A 752 -48.10 32.74 -16.56
C LEU A 752 -47.76 33.43 -17.91
N PRO A 753 -48.29 32.94 -19.04
CA PRO A 753 -48.04 33.55 -20.35
C PRO A 753 -48.60 34.98 -20.38
N ARG A 754 -47.79 35.95 -20.83
CA ARG A 754 -48.21 37.35 -20.93
C ARG A 754 -49.45 37.47 -21.84
N PRO A 755 -50.56 38.12 -21.40
CA PRO A 755 -51.65 38.46 -22.30
C PRO A 755 -51.14 39.43 -23.38
N ARG A 756 -51.30 39.05 -24.66
CA ARG A 756 -50.90 39.89 -25.80
C ARG A 756 -51.89 41.06 -25.92
N ASN A 757 -51.42 42.26 -25.63
CA ASN A 757 -52.21 43.47 -25.92
C ASN A 757 -52.24 43.67 -27.45
N LYS A 758 -53.44 43.63 -28.05
CA LYS A 758 -53.64 43.96 -29.47
C LYS A 758 -53.86 45.46 -29.58
N ASP A 759 -52.98 46.16 -30.31
CA ASP A 759 -53.39 46.76 -31.59
C ASP A 759 -52.21 47.32 -32.40
N LEU A 760 -52.22 47.01 -33.71
CA LEU A 760 -51.73 47.82 -34.85
C LEU A 760 -50.21 48.19 -34.90
N LYS A 761 -49.40 47.86 -35.92
CA LYS A 761 -49.57 47.16 -37.22
C LYS A 761 -48.21 46.59 -37.69
N SER A 762 -48.18 45.41 -38.31
CA SER A 762 -47.34 45.15 -39.51
C SER A 762 -47.73 43.85 -40.23
N LYS A 763 -48.22 44.04 -41.46
CA LYS A 763 -48.29 43.16 -42.64
C LYS A 763 -47.87 41.67 -42.58
N ASP A 764 -48.84 40.86 -43.01
CA ASP A 764 -48.81 39.95 -44.16
C ASP A 764 -48.21 38.52 -44.09
N HIS A 765 -49.07 37.58 -44.52
CA HIS A 765 -48.86 36.20 -45.03
C HIS A 765 -48.59 35.00 -44.08
N LEU A 766 -49.72 34.40 -43.69
CA LEU A 766 -50.01 32.96 -43.53
C LEU A 766 -49.77 32.13 -44.83
N PRO A 767 -49.90 30.77 -44.85
CA PRO A 767 -50.38 29.88 -43.78
C PRO A 767 -49.51 28.64 -43.44
N SER A 768 -49.92 28.00 -42.35
CA SER A 768 -49.52 26.67 -41.89
C SER A 768 -50.25 25.52 -42.62
N GLN A 769 -49.74 24.29 -42.39
CA GLN A 769 -50.49 23.01 -42.38
C GLN A 769 -51.92 23.16 -41.78
N GLU A 770 -52.91 22.30 -42.06
CA GLU A 770 -52.93 20.87 -41.70
C GLU A 770 -54.24 20.14 -42.16
N VAL A 771 -54.26 18.80 -41.96
CA VAL A 771 -55.43 17.97 -41.50
C VAL A 771 -56.43 17.31 -42.48
N THR A 772 -56.45 15.96 -42.38
CA THR A 772 -57.51 14.96 -42.70
C THR A 772 -58.01 14.76 -44.13
N GLY A 773 -58.48 13.54 -44.42
CA GLY A 773 -59.04 13.14 -45.71
C GLY A 773 -60.26 12.21 -45.57
N TRP A 774 -60.77 11.76 -46.71
CA TRP A 774 -61.64 10.59 -46.85
C TRP A 774 -61.48 9.97 -48.26
N ALA A 775 -62.12 8.83 -48.50
CA ALA A 775 -61.63 7.79 -49.41
C ALA A 775 -62.31 7.70 -50.80
N ALA A 776 -61.87 6.68 -51.57
CA ALA A 776 -62.46 6.03 -52.76
C ALA A 776 -61.80 6.36 -54.12
N VAL A 777 -61.66 5.44 -55.10
CA VAL A 777 -61.80 3.96 -55.19
C VAL A 777 -61.12 3.52 -56.53
N GLU A 778 -60.74 2.23 -56.67
CA GLU A 778 -60.33 1.55 -57.94
C GLU A 778 -58.97 1.96 -58.60
N ASN A 779 -58.18 1.08 -59.25
CA ASN A 779 -58.37 -0.32 -59.67
C ASN A 779 -57.08 -1.16 -59.54
N MET A 780 -57.21 -2.49 -59.43
CA MET A 780 -56.12 -3.51 -59.52
C MET A 780 -55.86 -3.90 -61.00
N PRO A 781 -54.79 -4.64 -61.41
CA PRO A 781 -54.34 -5.97 -60.91
C PRO A 781 -52.86 -5.99 -60.42
N SER A 782 -52.44 -6.80 -59.42
CA SER A 782 -52.11 -8.26 -59.45
C SER A 782 -51.06 -8.62 -60.51
N VAL A 783 -49.95 -9.32 -60.25
CA VAL A 783 -49.46 -10.16 -59.13
C VAL A 783 -47.90 -10.06 -59.11
N ASP A 784 -47.07 -10.66 -58.24
CA ASP A 784 -47.25 -11.78 -57.30
C ASP A 784 -46.30 -11.76 -56.06
N PHE A 785 -46.39 -12.83 -55.26
CA PHE A 785 -45.65 -13.28 -54.07
C PHE A 785 -44.15 -13.67 -54.25
N ASP A 786 -43.36 -13.51 -53.17
CA ASP A 786 -42.83 -14.58 -52.28
C ASP A 786 -41.33 -14.60 -51.85
N THR A 787 -41.17 -14.97 -50.57
CA THR A 787 -40.08 -15.63 -49.82
C THR A 787 -38.56 -15.43 -50.08
N GLU A 788 -37.83 -15.27 -48.96
CA GLU A 788 -36.42 -15.68 -48.74
C GLU A 788 -36.17 -17.16 -49.13
N PRO A 789 -34.94 -17.63 -49.50
CA PRO A 789 -33.79 -17.57 -48.58
C PRO A 789 -32.33 -17.66 -49.12
N SER A 790 -31.39 -17.34 -48.23
CA SER A 790 -30.08 -18.02 -48.00
C SER A 790 -28.96 -18.11 -49.07
N ASN A 791 -27.74 -18.00 -48.53
CA ASN A 791 -26.54 -18.83 -48.79
C ASN A 791 -25.45 -18.44 -49.84
N THR A 792 -24.23 -18.38 -49.29
CA THR A 792 -22.93 -18.83 -49.84
C THR A 792 -22.24 -18.14 -51.03
N LYS A 793 -21.15 -17.43 -50.68
CA LYS A 793 -19.74 -17.69 -51.06
C LYS A 793 -19.13 -17.24 -52.43
N HIS A 794 -17.97 -16.58 -52.25
CA HIS A 794 -16.75 -16.52 -53.08
C HIS A 794 -16.68 -15.74 -54.42
N GLU A 795 -15.92 -14.63 -54.33
CA GLU A 795 -14.70 -14.32 -55.12
C GLU A 795 -14.71 -13.64 -56.52
N ASN A 796 -14.10 -12.44 -56.49
CA ASN A 796 -12.99 -11.96 -57.32
C ASN A 796 -13.19 -11.15 -58.63
N SER A 797 -12.56 -9.96 -58.61
CA SER A 797 -11.93 -9.21 -59.73
C SER A 797 -12.88 -8.50 -60.73
N THR A 798 -12.59 -7.31 -61.29
CA THR A 798 -11.42 -6.39 -61.16
C THR A 798 -11.79 -4.94 -61.57
N THR A 799 -10.92 -3.98 -61.18
CA THR A 799 -10.66 -2.65 -61.79
C THR A 799 -11.77 -1.57 -61.89
N GLY A 800 -11.48 -0.41 -61.28
CA GLY A 800 -12.09 0.90 -61.51
C GLY A 800 -11.31 1.98 -60.73
N GLU A 801 -10.97 3.10 -61.37
CA GLU A 801 -9.95 4.06 -60.87
C GLU A 801 -10.48 5.05 -59.80
N ALA A 802 -9.55 5.69 -59.07
CA ALA A 802 -9.80 6.63 -57.98
C ALA A 802 -10.11 8.07 -58.48
N PRO A 803 -10.55 8.99 -57.59
CA PRO A 803 -9.55 9.74 -56.81
C PRO A 803 -9.87 9.86 -55.30
N ALA A 804 -8.82 10.09 -54.51
CA ALA A 804 -8.88 10.14 -53.05
C ALA A 804 -9.01 11.58 -52.50
N PHE A 805 -9.55 11.68 -51.28
CA PHE A 805 -9.29 12.78 -50.35
C PHE A 805 -8.77 12.20 -49.03
N SER A 806 -7.67 12.75 -48.51
CA SER A 806 -6.94 12.20 -47.36
C SER A 806 -6.98 13.11 -46.14
N THR A 807 -7.11 12.53 -44.96
CA THR A 807 -6.64 13.11 -43.68
C THR A 807 -5.91 12.01 -42.87
N PRO A 808 -4.90 12.37 -42.06
CA PRO A 808 -3.75 11.49 -41.85
C PRO A 808 -3.92 10.48 -40.71
N SER A 809 -3.38 9.27 -40.91
CA SER A 809 -3.09 8.30 -39.85
C SER A 809 -1.70 8.57 -39.25
N VAL A 810 -1.63 8.68 -37.93
CA VAL A 810 -0.36 8.81 -37.20
C VAL A 810 0.24 7.42 -37.00
N VAL A 811 1.35 7.14 -37.69
CA VAL A 811 2.14 5.91 -37.52
C VAL A 811 3.25 6.19 -36.51
N ILE A 812 3.19 5.51 -35.36
CA ILE A 812 4.23 5.57 -34.33
C ILE A 812 5.35 4.59 -34.74
N ARG A 813 6.55 5.11 -35.01
CA ARG A 813 7.76 4.32 -35.28
C ARG A 813 8.49 3.98 -33.99
N SER A 814 9.29 2.92 -34.00
CA SER A 814 10.10 2.53 -32.85
C SER A 814 11.37 3.38 -32.75
N ALA A 815 11.90 3.57 -31.53
CA ALA A 815 13.10 4.39 -31.31
C ALA A 815 14.34 3.87 -32.08
N ALA A 816 14.44 2.55 -32.28
CA ALA A 816 15.54 1.92 -33.03
C ALA A 816 15.55 2.27 -34.54
N GLU A 817 14.41 2.69 -35.10
CA GLU A 817 14.29 3.12 -36.50
C GLU A 817 14.65 4.60 -36.70
N CYS A 818 14.67 5.41 -35.63
CA CYS A 818 15.16 6.78 -35.67
C CYS A 818 16.70 6.83 -35.58
N ASP A 819 17.30 6.10 -34.63
CA ASP A 819 18.75 6.09 -34.42
C ASP A 819 19.53 5.60 -35.65
N SER A 820 18.92 4.72 -36.46
CA SER A 820 19.48 4.21 -37.70
C SER A 820 19.33 5.15 -38.91
N GLN A 821 18.47 6.18 -38.83
CA GLN A 821 18.37 7.25 -39.83
C GLN A 821 19.29 8.43 -39.54
N ASP A 822 19.52 8.79 -38.28
CA ASP A 822 20.47 9.86 -37.92
C ASP A 822 21.93 9.44 -38.14
N ALA A 823 22.24 8.15 -38.03
CA ALA A 823 23.53 7.59 -38.45
C ALA A 823 23.79 7.67 -39.97
N ALA A 824 22.74 7.84 -40.80
CA ALA A 824 22.85 7.85 -42.26
C ALA A 824 23.11 9.25 -42.86
N ASN A 825 22.81 10.34 -42.13
CA ASN A 825 22.88 11.72 -42.62
C ASN A 825 24.04 12.54 -42.02
N GLY A 826 25.25 11.95 -41.98
CA GLY A 826 26.49 12.68 -41.69
C GLY A 826 27.06 13.41 -42.93
N PRO A 827 27.54 14.67 -42.82
CA PRO A 827 28.05 15.43 -43.96
C PRO A 827 29.42 14.93 -44.48
N LYS A 828 29.58 14.86 -45.82
CA LYS A 828 30.79 14.35 -46.48
C LYS A 828 31.87 15.42 -46.73
N LYS A 829 33.01 15.24 -46.04
CA LYS A 829 34.43 15.52 -46.40
C LYS A 829 34.83 16.56 -47.47
N ARG A 830 35.89 17.33 -47.13
CA ARG A 830 37.17 17.47 -47.90
C ARG A 830 38.33 17.43 -46.87
N GLU A 831 39.28 16.48 -46.95
CA GLU A 831 40.63 16.59 -47.57
C GLU A 831 41.49 17.75 -47.00
N LYS A 832 42.78 17.59 -46.61
CA LYS A 832 43.80 16.54 -46.87
C LYS A 832 45.02 16.66 -45.90
N GLU A 833 45.80 15.57 -45.75
CA GLU A 833 47.26 15.53 -45.41
C GLU A 833 47.78 16.17 -44.08
N ALA A 834 48.90 15.77 -43.45
CA ALA A 834 49.70 14.53 -43.44
C ALA A 834 50.65 14.49 -42.20
N LYS A 835 51.03 13.27 -41.76
CA LYS A 835 52.25 12.89 -40.98
C LYS A 835 52.74 13.77 -39.80
N SER A 836 52.74 13.22 -38.57
CA SER A 836 53.92 12.54 -37.97
C SER A 836 53.83 12.38 -36.43
N SER A 837 54.44 11.29 -35.93
CA SER A 837 54.76 10.97 -34.52
C SER A 837 56.16 11.53 -34.15
N PRO A 838 56.67 11.51 -32.89
CA PRO A 838 56.29 10.63 -31.76
C PRO A 838 56.27 11.24 -30.32
N ARG A 839 56.02 10.35 -29.35
CA ARG A 839 56.22 10.43 -27.87
C ARG A 839 57.73 10.69 -27.50
N PRO A 840 58.19 10.89 -26.22
CA PRO A 840 57.57 10.46 -24.94
C PRO A 840 57.84 11.24 -23.59
N TYR A 841 57.14 10.79 -22.52
CA TYR A 841 57.53 10.65 -21.09
C TYR A 841 58.10 11.80 -20.19
N LYS A 842 57.34 12.12 -19.10
CA LYS A 842 57.65 12.11 -17.63
C LYS A 842 58.96 12.75 -17.05
N PRO A 843 59.10 12.97 -15.71
CA PRO A 843 58.19 13.55 -14.67
C PRO A 843 58.94 14.48 -13.64
N ALA A 844 58.38 14.71 -12.42
CA ALA A 844 59.01 15.23 -11.18
C ALA A 844 59.34 16.76 -11.12
N SER A 845 59.47 17.47 -9.98
CA SER A 845 59.23 17.22 -8.53
C SER A 845 59.12 18.55 -7.73
N GLU A 846 58.48 18.49 -6.55
CA GLU A 846 58.67 19.25 -5.28
C GLU A 846 59.46 20.59 -5.21
N ARG A 847 58.97 21.52 -4.35
CA ARG A 847 59.71 22.01 -3.16
C ARG A 847 58.86 22.82 -2.16
N GLN A 848 59.29 22.82 -0.90
CA GLN A 848 58.70 23.54 0.24
C GLN A 848 59.36 24.91 0.43
N GLU A 849 58.70 25.87 1.10
CA GLU A 849 59.37 26.70 2.11
C GLU A 849 58.41 27.20 3.21
N VAL A 850 58.89 27.95 4.21
CA VAL A 850 58.55 27.65 5.62
C VAL A 850 58.62 28.85 6.60
N ARG A 851 57.61 28.94 7.51
CA ARG A 851 57.57 29.70 8.80
C ARG A 851 57.61 31.24 8.79
N THR A 852 56.70 31.84 9.56
CA THR A 852 57.01 32.35 10.94
C THR A 852 55.72 32.69 11.71
N ALA A 853 55.83 32.91 13.03
CA ALA A 853 54.69 33.09 13.94
C ALA A 853 54.92 34.23 14.94
N THR A 854 53.85 34.77 15.53
CA THR A 854 53.84 35.35 16.90
C THR A 854 52.41 35.53 17.41
N ALA A 855 52.23 35.66 18.73
CA ALA A 855 50.93 35.62 19.40
C ALA A 855 50.85 36.61 20.58
N LYS A 856 49.63 37.03 20.98
CA LYS A 856 49.12 37.06 22.39
C LYS A 856 47.79 37.83 22.57
N LYS A 857 46.87 37.23 23.36
CA LYS A 857 46.11 37.73 24.54
C LYS A 857 45.53 39.18 24.57
N ALA A 858 44.38 39.51 25.21
CA ALA A 858 43.42 38.72 26.02
C ALA A 858 42.15 39.52 26.46
N THR A 859 41.14 38.77 26.96
CA THR A 859 40.20 39.04 28.11
C THR A 859 39.08 40.10 28.11
N GLY A 860 37.91 39.70 28.64
CA GLY A 860 36.93 40.53 29.39
C GLY A 860 35.58 40.77 28.68
N ALA A 861 34.39 40.20 28.99
CA ALA A 861 33.74 39.53 30.13
C ALA A 861 32.68 40.37 30.91
N THR A 862 31.39 40.21 30.56
CA THR A 862 30.15 40.51 31.36
C THR A 862 29.87 41.99 31.73
N LYS A 863 28.64 42.47 32.08
CA LYS A 863 27.47 41.85 32.76
C LYS A 863 26.18 42.71 32.59
N LYS A 864 25.00 42.08 32.66
CA LYS A 864 23.60 42.51 33.06
C LYS A 864 23.33 44.02 33.40
N THR A 865 22.12 44.63 33.24
CA THR A 865 20.76 44.15 33.65
C THR A 865 19.59 45.14 33.29
N LYS A 866 18.33 44.63 33.19
CA LYS A 866 17.02 45.19 33.71
C LYS A 866 16.22 46.36 33.02
N LYS A 867 15.05 45.98 32.46
CA LYS A 867 13.63 46.15 32.97
C LYS A 867 12.67 47.26 32.45
N ALA A 868 11.36 46.87 32.45
CA ALA A 868 10.07 47.61 32.32
C ALA A 868 9.58 47.89 30.87
N LYS A 869 8.40 47.40 30.39
CA LYS A 869 6.95 47.65 30.75
C LYS A 869 6.52 49.11 30.47
N THR A 870 5.43 49.43 29.76
CA THR A 870 3.99 49.07 29.91
C THR A 870 3.27 49.39 28.56
N GLU A 871 2.43 48.58 27.89
CA GLU A 871 1.00 48.16 28.09
C GLU A 871 -0.07 49.19 27.59
N GLU A 872 -1.12 48.69 26.89
CA GLU A 872 -2.41 49.33 26.47
C GLU A 872 -2.48 50.47 25.41
N SER A 873 -3.60 50.78 24.71
CA SER A 873 -4.74 49.98 24.14
C SER A 873 -5.69 50.85 23.25
N ILE A 874 -6.61 50.22 22.47
CA ILE A 874 -7.92 50.75 21.94
C ILE A 874 -7.94 51.79 20.78
N GLY A 875 -8.88 51.63 19.82
CA GLY A 875 -9.45 52.73 19.00
C GLY A 875 -10.08 52.32 17.63
N ASN A 876 -11.38 52.55 17.41
CA ASN A 876 -12.17 52.10 16.23
C ASN A 876 -12.53 53.19 15.19
N GLY A 877 -12.78 52.76 13.94
CA GLY A 877 -13.81 53.32 13.03
C GLY A 877 -13.39 54.42 12.03
N LEU A 878 -14.15 54.73 10.96
CA LEU A 878 -15.24 54.03 10.23
C LEU A 878 -15.59 54.86 8.95
N GLU A 879 -16.08 54.23 7.85
CA GLU A 879 -16.88 54.86 6.74
C GLU A 879 -16.24 56.00 5.88
N THR A 880 -16.71 56.42 4.68
CA THR A 880 -17.68 55.92 3.67
C THR A 880 -17.41 56.56 2.27
N SER A 881 -18.02 55.99 1.22
CA SER A 881 -18.37 56.61 -0.10
C SER A 881 -17.22 56.95 -1.09
N GLY A 882 -17.43 56.95 -2.41
CA GLY A 882 -18.61 56.52 -3.19
C GLY A 882 -18.64 57.14 -4.61
N SER A 883 -19.33 56.47 -5.56
CA SER A 883 -19.65 56.90 -6.94
C SER A 883 -18.49 57.09 -7.94
N GLU A 884 -18.64 56.87 -9.26
CA GLU A 884 -19.61 56.10 -10.09
C GLU A 884 -19.03 55.98 -11.53
N VAL A 885 -19.31 54.88 -12.26
CA VAL A 885 -19.63 54.78 -13.72
C VAL A 885 -18.77 55.59 -14.74
N PRO A 886 -18.18 55.00 -15.82
CA PRO A 886 -18.92 54.17 -16.79
C PRO A 886 -18.21 52.96 -17.43
N GLU A 887 -19.03 52.24 -18.21
CA GLU A 887 -18.72 51.15 -19.14
C GLU A 887 -18.41 51.72 -20.55
N GLN A 888 -17.38 51.21 -21.24
CA GLN A 888 -17.40 50.74 -22.66
C GLN A 888 -15.99 50.62 -23.29
N THR A 889 -15.91 49.76 -24.29
CA THR A 889 -14.70 49.21 -24.94
C THR A 889 -14.14 50.08 -26.08
N ALA A 890 -12.81 50.18 -26.21
CA ALA A 890 -12.05 49.64 -27.37
C ALA A 890 -10.54 49.95 -27.35
N SER A 891 -9.76 49.02 -27.91
CA SER A 891 -8.45 49.17 -28.56
C SER A 891 -7.25 49.84 -27.84
N ASN A 892 -6.32 48.96 -27.46
CA ASN A 892 -4.89 48.96 -27.82
C ASN A 892 -3.90 50.03 -27.30
N THR A 893 -2.78 49.45 -26.83
CA THR A 893 -1.38 49.88 -26.89
C THR A 893 -0.80 50.87 -25.85
N VAL A 894 0.02 50.27 -24.97
CA VAL A 894 1.27 50.77 -24.36
C VAL A 894 1.15 51.84 -23.27
N ASP A 895 1.43 51.46 -22.02
CA ASP A 895 2.68 51.89 -21.36
C ASP A 895 3.09 50.99 -20.18
N LEU A 896 4.24 50.32 -20.28
CA LEU A 896 4.81 49.44 -19.25
C LEU A 896 6.03 50.10 -18.58
N ARG A 897 5.82 51.26 -17.93
CA ARG A 897 6.83 51.92 -17.10
C ARG A 897 6.24 52.57 -15.84
N GLN A 898 5.85 51.74 -14.87
CA GLN A 898 5.83 52.14 -13.46
C GLN A 898 6.57 51.11 -12.62
N SER A 899 7.52 51.58 -11.83
CA SER A 899 8.30 50.79 -10.87
C SER A 899 7.40 50.18 -9.79
N PRO A 900 7.63 48.92 -9.37
CA PRO A 900 6.70 48.21 -8.50
C PRO A 900 6.66 48.82 -7.10
N ALA A 901 5.46 49.12 -6.62
CA ALA A 901 5.21 49.55 -5.25
C ALA A 901 5.44 48.39 -4.26
N ASN A 902 5.94 48.71 -3.05
CA ASN A 902 6.23 47.74 -2.00
C ASN A 902 5.02 46.87 -1.65
N PHE A 903 5.02 45.63 -2.13
CA PHE A 903 3.92 44.68 -1.94
C PHE A 903 4.07 43.92 -0.61
N ARG A 904 2.96 43.51 0.01
CA ARG A 904 2.92 42.70 1.24
C ARG A 904 2.21 41.37 1.00
N TYR A 905 2.83 40.28 1.43
CA TYR A 905 2.35 38.90 1.30
C TYR A 905 0.89 38.70 1.76
N GLY A 906 0.52 39.31 2.90
CA GLY A 906 -0.82 39.19 3.48
C GLY A 906 -1.96 39.86 2.70
N SER A 907 -1.67 40.58 1.62
CA SER A 907 -2.66 41.21 0.73
C SER A 907 -2.76 40.59 -0.67
N MET A 908 -1.99 39.55 -0.95
CA MET A 908 -1.90 38.92 -2.27
C MET A 908 -3.17 38.17 -2.66
N LYS A 909 -3.60 38.37 -3.91
CA LYS A 909 -4.77 37.74 -4.52
C LYS A 909 -4.36 36.90 -5.74
N LEU A 910 -5.25 35.98 -6.10
CA LEU A 910 -5.11 35.19 -7.32
C LEU A 910 -5.14 36.12 -8.54
N GLY A 911 -4.12 36.04 -9.38
CA GLY A 911 -3.96 36.88 -10.56
C GLY A 911 -3.07 38.11 -10.40
N ASP A 912 -2.62 38.45 -9.19
CA ASP A 912 -1.69 39.56 -8.96
C ASP A 912 -0.34 39.32 -9.65
N VAL A 913 0.24 40.35 -10.26
CA VAL A 913 1.53 40.32 -10.95
C VAL A 913 2.57 41.09 -10.15
N ILE A 914 3.67 40.43 -9.79
CA ILE A 914 4.73 40.96 -8.92
C ILE A 914 6.11 40.52 -9.41
N THR A 915 7.14 41.28 -9.03
CA THR A 915 8.54 40.90 -9.26
C THR A 915 9.04 40.04 -8.10
N ALA A 916 9.67 38.92 -8.40
CA ALA A 916 10.24 38.00 -7.40
C ALA A 916 11.64 37.53 -7.78
N LYS A 917 12.49 37.25 -6.79
CA LYS A 917 13.87 36.76 -6.99
C LYS A 917 13.95 35.25 -6.93
N VAL A 918 14.72 34.64 -7.82
CA VAL A 918 15.06 33.20 -7.74
C VAL A 918 15.93 32.97 -6.50
N TYR A 919 15.33 32.44 -5.44
CA TYR A 919 16.04 32.11 -4.19
C TYR A 919 16.71 30.74 -4.25
N GLN A 920 16.05 29.76 -4.88
CA GLN A 920 16.59 28.41 -5.04
C GLN A 920 16.00 27.75 -6.29
N ILE A 921 16.85 27.17 -7.13
CA ILE A 921 16.44 26.34 -8.27
C ILE A 921 16.29 24.89 -7.78
N ARG A 922 15.23 24.20 -8.19
CA ARG A 922 14.95 22.78 -7.89
C ARG A 922 14.59 22.04 -9.16
N ALA A 923 14.74 20.71 -9.16
CA ALA A 923 14.54 19.86 -10.35
C ALA A 923 13.20 20.09 -11.08
N PHE A 924 12.13 20.43 -10.34
CA PHE A 924 10.77 20.60 -10.87
C PHE A 924 10.21 22.03 -10.72
N GLY A 925 11.05 23.03 -10.40
CA GLY A 925 10.59 24.41 -10.25
C GLY A 925 11.55 25.36 -9.53
N LEU A 926 11.10 26.60 -9.35
CA LEU A 926 11.84 27.67 -8.69
C LEU A 926 11.20 27.98 -7.32
N VAL A 927 12.03 28.18 -6.30
CA VAL A 927 11.63 28.90 -5.08
C VAL A 927 11.89 30.38 -5.34
N LEU A 928 10.83 31.18 -5.23
CA LEU A 928 10.86 32.61 -5.49
C LEU A 928 10.69 33.38 -4.18
N GLU A 929 11.50 34.40 -3.94
CA GLU A 929 11.45 35.28 -2.77
C GLU A 929 10.93 36.66 -3.18
N LEU A 930 9.94 37.16 -2.43
CA LEU A 930 9.29 38.44 -2.65
C LEU A 930 10.05 39.57 -1.93
N SER A 931 9.73 40.81 -2.27
CA SER A 931 10.34 42.02 -1.69
C SER A 931 10.21 42.14 -0.16
N ASP A 932 9.27 41.42 0.46
CA ASP A 932 9.07 41.38 1.92
C ASP A 932 9.68 40.13 2.60
N GLY A 933 10.44 39.33 1.86
CA GLY A 933 11.09 38.11 2.36
C GLY A 933 10.18 36.88 2.44
N ALA A 934 8.91 36.99 2.04
CA ALA A 934 8.04 35.84 1.89
C ALA A 934 8.42 35.01 0.65
N ARG A 935 8.12 33.71 0.66
CA ARG A 935 8.54 32.78 -0.40
C ARG A 935 7.34 32.11 -1.05
N GLY A 936 7.44 31.90 -2.36
CA GLY A 936 6.52 31.12 -3.17
C GLY A 936 7.23 30.12 -4.07
N MET A 937 6.47 29.42 -4.89
CA MET A 937 7.00 28.41 -5.81
C MET A 937 6.46 28.60 -7.22
N HIS A 938 7.33 28.56 -8.22
CA HIS A 938 6.94 28.29 -9.60
C HIS A 938 7.22 26.82 -9.92
N LYS A 939 6.32 26.12 -10.60
CA LYS A 939 6.52 24.74 -11.07
C LYS A 939 6.70 24.75 -12.59
N PHE A 940 7.71 24.05 -13.10
CA PHE A 940 7.91 23.96 -14.55
C PHE A 940 6.78 23.17 -15.21
N GLU A 941 6.31 23.66 -16.36
CA GLU A 941 5.35 22.97 -17.22
C GLU A 941 6.10 22.18 -18.31
N GLY A 942 6.05 20.85 -18.24
CA GLY A 942 6.73 19.95 -19.18
C GLY A 942 8.26 20.05 -19.17
N ASN A 943 8.88 19.87 -20.34
CA ASN A 943 10.35 19.98 -20.55
C ASN A 943 10.86 21.45 -20.49
N GLY A 944 10.09 22.38 -19.93
CA GLY A 944 10.40 23.80 -19.87
C GLY A 944 11.49 24.20 -18.87
N GLN A 945 12.68 23.59 -18.95
CA GLN A 945 13.87 24.15 -18.32
C GLN A 945 14.40 25.32 -19.17
N LYS A 946 13.94 26.54 -18.86
CA LYS A 946 14.73 27.74 -19.15
C LYS A 946 15.92 27.77 -18.17
N GLU A 947 17.08 28.22 -18.61
CA GLU A 947 18.21 28.46 -17.71
C GLU A 947 17.88 29.65 -16.80
N PHE A 948 17.83 29.41 -15.49
CA PHE A 948 17.62 30.44 -14.46
C PHE A 948 18.87 30.54 -13.60
N GLU A 949 19.17 31.74 -13.08
CA GLU A 949 20.24 31.96 -12.11
C GLU A 949 19.69 32.34 -10.73
N VAL A 950 20.34 31.88 -9.66
CA VAL A 950 19.98 32.28 -8.29
C VAL A 950 20.29 33.77 -8.11
N GLY A 951 19.29 34.56 -7.74
CA GLY A 951 19.33 36.02 -7.65
C GLY A 951 18.64 36.75 -8.81
N GLN A 952 18.29 36.06 -9.90
CA GLN A 952 17.58 36.64 -11.04
C GLN A 952 16.19 37.17 -10.64
N GLU A 953 15.84 38.38 -11.07
CA GLU A 953 14.51 38.96 -10.92
C GLU A 953 13.60 38.50 -12.07
N LEU A 954 12.42 38.00 -11.74
CA LEU A 954 11.42 37.48 -12.68
C LEU A 954 10.07 38.15 -12.42
N LEU A 955 9.33 38.44 -13.49
CA LEU A 955 7.93 38.89 -13.39
C LEU A 955 7.02 37.67 -13.29
N VAL A 956 6.22 37.59 -12.23
CA VAL A 956 5.39 36.42 -11.93
C VAL A 956 3.96 36.78 -11.55
N LYS A 957 3.04 35.91 -11.96
CA LYS A 957 1.61 36.02 -11.66
C LYS A 957 1.19 34.95 -10.66
N CYS A 958 0.53 35.32 -9.57
CA CYS A 958 0.01 34.38 -8.58
C CYS A 958 -1.10 33.51 -9.19
N SER A 959 -0.83 32.24 -9.45
CA SER A 959 -1.75 31.32 -10.13
C SER A 959 -2.64 30.54 -9.14
N SER A 960 -2.10 30.19 -7.97
CA SER A 960 -2.85 29.50 -6.90
C SER A 960 -2.16 29.63 -5.55
N PHE A 961 -2.75 29.07 -4.50
CA PHE A 961 -2.11 28.88 -3.19
C PHE A 961 -2.13 27.39 -2.86
N ASN A 962 -1.07 26.88 -2.25
CA ASN A 962 -1.02 25.49 -1.79
C ASN A 962 -1.76 25.31 -0.44
N ALA A 963 -1.92 24.06 0.01
CA ALA A 963 -2.61 23.72 1.25
C ALA A 963 -2.00 24.31 2.55
N LYS A 964 -0.80 24.92 2.47
CA LYS A 964 -0.15 25.65 3.58
C LYS A 964 -0.23 27.18 3.42
N GLY A 965 -1.01 27.68 2.47
CA GLY A 965 -1.17 29.10 2.17
C GLY A 965 0.03 29.75 1.49
N ILE A 966 0.93 28.95 0.88
CA ILE A 966 2.09 29.45 0.13
C ILE A 966 1.67 29.70 -1.33
N PRO A 967 1.98 30.86 -1.92
CA PRO A 967 1.64 31.17 -3.31
C PRO A 967 2.39 30.27 -4.28
N VAL A 968 1.66 29.86 -5.33
CA VAL A 968 2.19 29.25 -6.52
C VAL A 968 2.14 30.29 -7.63
N PHE A 969 3.23 30.41 -8.37
CA PHE A 969 3.46 31.43 -9.38
C PHE A 969 3.54 30.81 -10.78
N SER A 970 3.00 31.52 -11.75
CA SER A 970 3.25 31.33 -13.19
C SER A 970 4.22 32.42 -13.67
N LEU A 971 5.21 32.04 -14.47
CA LEU A 971 6.10 33.02 -15.11
C LEU A 971 5.32 33.81 -16.15
N LEU A 972 5.62 35.10 -16.27
CA LEU A 972 5.28 35.90 -17.43
C LEU A 972 6.57 36.09 -18.24
N ASP A 973 6.46 35.98 -19.57
CA ASP A 973 7.57 36.18 -20.51
C ASP A 973 8.01 37.65 -20.63
#